data_AF-A0A8K0T7H3-F1
#
_entry.id   AF-A0A8K0T7H3-F1
#
_cell.length_a   1.000
_cell.length_b   1.000
_cell.length_c   1.000
_cell.angle_alpha   90.00
_cell.angle_beta   90.00
_cell.angle_gamma   90.00
#
_symmetry.space_group_name_H-M   'P 1'
#
loop_
_entity.id
_entity.type
_entity.pdbx_description
1 polymer ?
#
loop_
_entity_poly.entity_id
_entity_poly.type
_entity_poly.pdbx_seq_one_letter_code
_entity_poly.pdbx_strand_id
1 'polypeptide(L)'
;MSLGPPSSRSSFEIAIICALAIEYNAVALLFDQFWDDNGDYYGKSHGDYNQYTLGRIGNHHVVLTLLPRMGKVDASIAAVSLRSTFGALRLVLLVGVCGGVPRVPQGEILLGDVVISKSIVQHDYGRRFSDGFVRKDTVEDNLSQPSKHIRGLLASFETDRGIDLLEQRTAFFLQEVQGKPSNKRSMGENKYKYPGTAHDVLYEPRYRHKHRMAASCICADSVTDSSPICNEARMLSCDEVGCGKERVVSRLLLEHKRQLEERGSMTAQNPAIYIGAIASGDTVLKSASDRDRIAARENVIAFEMEGAGIWEQLPCIVVKGVCDYADSHKNKKWQNFAAATAASAAKAILERYARTDPLPHGPRFVQSHLGTSFSEVQQLVATSVTSTLSASAASPLLASEEKPGAPFKSTVRPKLDQDTSPQWDTPNWLNQRLELEGFCPDVVIQCASTLNSMIESDDNIKLSVAHLTIRTRSRPFANGAMRTATYARPMHTTSPFVIKKFFNHDALFPAMIEDMRIQALCKAFALEFNSLVPGVPVDFVVTMSLHRKTDKSRGEPISIEPFISGDYVKYNNNFSYVLAESSAFNDRAQAFSHFTFERSWGHMMVVDLQGVGNLLTDPCIHTKYDDRFKLSETNLGAKGFKSFFATHQCNQICQRLELKSNRNMAAENRFEFRATWPSMDPTFCCANKLCRRIIRHANAVVSDKYPGHSWCDVCWHQLASTTDQLLCVGPGPDHNFEISRFFYESQGQKIPNRCTNHT
;
A
#
# COMPACT_ATOMS: atom_id res chain seq x y z
N MET A 1 27.91 -16.91 -5.16
CA MET A 1 28.15 -15.84 -6.15
C MET A 1 27.89 -14.50 -5.47
N SER A 2 28.87 -13.59 -5.47
CA SER A 2 28.70 -12.25 -4.90
C SER A 2 27.67 -11.47 -5.72
N LEU A 3 26.65 -10.89 -5.08
CA LEU A 3 25.72 -9.96 -5.74
C LEU A 3 26.50 -8.71 -6.15
N GLY A 4 26.59 -8.45 -7.45
CA GLY A 4 27.17 -7.21 -7.98
C GLY A 4 26.28 -5.99 -7.70
N PRO A 5 26.71 -4.77 -8.06
CA PRO A 5 25.89 -3.58 -7.92
C PRO A 5 24.56 -3.72 -8.69
N PRO A 6 23.44 -3.24 -8.13
CA PRO A 6 22.14 -3.33 -8.79
C PRO A 6 22.07 -2.48 -10.07
N SER A 7 21.22 -2.88 -11.02
CA SER A 7 21.09 -2.16 -12.30
C SER A 7 20.18 -0.91 -12.25
N SER A 8 19.40 -0.75 -11.17
CA SER A 8 18.44 0.35 -10.99
C SER A 8 17.99 0.48 -9.54
N ARG A 9 17.39 1.63 -9.20
CA ARG A 9 16.78 1.90 -7.89
C ARG A 9 15.69 0.90 -7.49
N SER A 10 15.04 0.26 -8.45
CA SER A 10 14.01 -0.77 -8.21
C SER A 10 14.54 -2.08 -7.66
N SER A 11 15.87 -2.27 -7.58
CA SER A 11 16.47 -3.48 -6.97
C SER A 11 16.73 -3.32 -5.47
N PHE A 12 16.47 -2.12 -4.91
CA PHE A 12 16.58 -1.87 -3.49
C PHE A 12 15.24 -2.15 -2.82
N GLU A 13 15.16 -3.28 -2.12
CA GLU A 13 13.97 -3.71 -1.40
C GLU A 13 14.04 -3.41 0.10
N ILE A 14 15.23 -3.05 0.59
CA ILE A 14 15.52 -2.78 2.00
C ILE A 14 15.99 -1.34 2.16
N ALA A 15 15.47 -0.67 3.17
CA ALA A 15 16.04 0.58 3.64
C ALA A 15 16.26 0.59 5.15
N ILE A 16 17.23 1.37 5.59
CA ILE A 16 17.52 1.65 6.98
C ILE A 16 17.50 3.17 7.18
N ILE A 17 16.74 3.62 8.16
CA ILE A 17 16.62 5.02 8.55
C ILE A 17 17.23 5.17 9.94
N CYS A 18 18.14 6.13 10.10
CA CYS A 18 18.74 6.48 11.38
C CYS A 18 18.45 7.95 11.71
N ALA A 19 18.19 8.28 12.97
CA ALA A 19 17.90 9.64 13.40
C ALA A 19 19.17 10.43 13.77
N LEU A 20 20.20 9.74 14.27
CA LEU A 20 21.44 10.32 14.75
C LEU A 20 22.66 9.78 14.00
N ALA A 21 23.68 10.63 13.84
CA ALA A 21 24.92 10.25 13.19
C ALA A 21 25.63 9.06 13.87
N ILE A 22 25.49 8.90 15.20
CA ILE A 22 26.08 7.75 15.91
C ILE A 22 25.44 6.41 15.50
N GLU A 23 24.13 6.42 15.21
CA GLU A 23 23.34 5.28 14.77
C GLU A 23 23.67 4.95 13.33
N TYR A 24 23.67 5.97 12.46
CA TYR A 24 24.09 5.86 11.07
C TYR A 24 25.49 5.24 10.95
N ASN A 25 26.45 5.75 11.72
CA ASN A 25 27.82 5.24 11.70
C ASN A 25 27.91 3.78 12.14
N ALA A 26 27.12 3.37 13.14
CA ALA A 26 27.09 1.99 13.60
C ALA A 26 26.55 1.04 12.50
N VAL A 27 25.47 1.45 11.82
CA VAL A 27 24.91 0.70 10.69
C VAL A 27 25.88 0.65 9.51
N ALA A 28 26.52 1.77 9.17
CA ALA A 28 27.49 1.83 8.07
C ALA A 28 28.67 0.86 8.26
N LEU A 29 29.12 0.64 9.51
CA LEU A 29 30.17 -0.34 9.81
C LEU A 29 29.77 -1.79 9.51
N LEU A 30 28.47 -2.08 9.33
CA LEU A 30 27.94 -3.41 9.08
C LEU A 30 27.63 -3.69 7.61
N PHE A 31 27.77 -2.69 6.73
CA PHE A 31 27.73 -2.90 5.29
C PHE A 31 28.88 -3.80 4.84
N ASP A 32 28.56 -4.75 3.96
CA ASP A 32 29.55 -5.64 3.35
C ASP A 32 30.22 -4.96 2.15
N GLN A 33 29.48 -4.07 1.46
CA GLN A 33 29.94 -3.31 0.30
C GLN A 33 29.11 -2.05 0.10
N PHE A 34 29.73 -0.99 -0.39
CA PHE A 34 29.08 0.26 -0.81
C PHE A 34 29.06 0.37 -2.34
N TRP A 35 28.03 1.04 -2.86
CA TRP A 35 27.80 1.25 -4.30
C TRP A 35 28.02 2.69 -4.74
N ASP A 36 28.17 3.61 -3.80
CA ASP A 36 28.22 5.06 -3.97
C ASP A 36 29.62 5.67 -3.73
N ASP A 37 30.62 4.85 -3.41
CA ASP A 37 32.01 5.30 -3.16
C ASP A 37 32.63 6.07 -4.34
N ASN A 38 32.17 5.82 -5.58
CA ASN A 38 32.65 6.47 -6.80
C ASN A 38 31.67 7.53 -7.36
N GLY A 39 30.68 7.95 -6.57
CA GLY A 39 29.67 8.95 -6.95
C GLY A 39 28.23 8.41 -6.95
N ASP A 40 27.26 9.31 -7.10
CA ASP A 40 25.84 8.96 -7.14
C ASP A 40 25.43 8.45 -8.52
N TYR A 41 25.45 7.12 -8.71
CA TYR A 41 25.04 6.45 -9.94
C TYR A 41 23.52 6.28 -10.08
N TYR A 42 22.76 6.36 -8.99
CA TYR A 42 21.36 5.95 -8.95
C TYR A 42 20.39 7.14 -8.92
N GLY A 43 20.85 8.30 -8.47
CA GLY A 43 20.09 9.53 -8.37
C GLY A 43 18.91 9.44 -7.39
N LYS A 44 18.09 10.49 -7.38
CA LYS A 44 16.92 10.61 -6.51
C LYS A 44 15.73 11.18 -7.29
N SER A 45 14.52 10.94 -6.81
CA SER A 45 13.30 11.52 -7.41
C SER A 45 13.28 13.05 -7.23
N HIS A 46 12.61 13.77 -8.14
CA HIS A 46 12.50 15.22 -8.04
C HIS A 46 11.79 15.63 -6.75
N GLY A 47 12.36 16.60 -6.02
CA GLY A 47 11.85 17.04 -4.71
C GLY A 47 12.32 16.19 -3.53
N ASP A 48 13.11 15.13 -3.75
CA ASP A 48 13.73 14.37 -2.68
C ASP A 48 15.07 15.02 -2.25
N TYR A 49 15.07 15.55 -1.02
CA TYR A 49 16.22 16.20 -0.41
C TYR A 49 17.03 15.30 0.52
N ASN A 50 16.60 14.04 0.75
CA ASN A 50 17.35 13.10 1.59
C ASN A 50 18.70 12.79 0.96
N GLN A 51 19.68 12.44 1.80
CA GLN A 51 20.93 11.84 1.33
C GLN A 51 20.90 10.35 1.59
N TYR A 52 21.38 9.58 0.61
CA TYR A 52 21.38 8.12 0.65
C TYR A 52 22.78 7.59 0.52
N THR A 53 23.09 6.61 1.35
CA THR A 53 24.20 5.70 1.12
C THR A 53 23.67 4.36 0.67
N LEU A 54 24.26 3.82 -0.39
CA LEU A 54 23.75 2.65 -1.09
C LEU A 54 24.76 1.53 -0.97
N GLY A 55 24.30 0.33 -0.66
CA GLY A 55 25.23 -0.78 -0.50
C GLY A 55 24.56 -2.12 -0.34
N ARG A 56 25.28 -3.07 0.25
CA ARG A 56 24.84 -4.44 0.48
C ARG A 56 25.06 -4.85 1.93
N ILE A 57 24.05 -5.48 2.50
CA ILE A 57 24.14 -6.22 3.77
C ILE A 57 23.59 -7.62 3.51
N GLY A 58 24.43 -8.64 3.72
CA GLY A 58 24.12 -10.03 3.40
C GLY A 58 23.70 -10.17 1.93
N ASN A 59 22.50 -10.69 1.72
CA ASN A 59 21.95 -10.91 0.38
C ASN A 59 21.07 -9.75 -0.13
N HIS A 60 21.05 -8.61 0.55
CA HIS A 60 20.14 -7.51 0.24
C HIS A 60 20.87 -6.25 -0.24
N HIS A 61 20.34 -5.61 -1.27
CA HIS A 61 20.69 -4.22 -1.58
C HIS A 61 19.95 -3.30 -0.62
N VAL A 62 20.70 -2.47 0.09
CA VAL A 62 20.21 -1.65 1.20
C VAL A 62 20.45 -0.18 0.91
N VAL A 63 19.42 0.62 1.15
CA VAL A 63 19.49 2.09 1.21
C VAL A 63 19.64 2.50 2.66
N LEU A 64 20.64 3.30 3.00
CA LEU A 64 20.82 3.90 4.32
C LEU A 64 20.58 5.40 4.22
N THR A 65 19.80 5.97 5.13
CA THR A 65 19.59 7.42 5.21
C THR A 65 19.67 7.93 6.65
N LEU A 66 20.19 9.14 6.81
CA LEU A 66 20.24 9.87 8.06
C LEU A 66 19.21 10.99 8.01
N LEU A 67 18.34 11.06 9.02
CA LEU A 67 17.41 12.17 9.15
C LEU A 67 18.18 13.49 9.39
N PRO A 68 17.71 14.61 8.81
CA PRO A 68 18.33 15.91 9.06
C PRO A 68 18.18 16.34 10.53
N ARG A 69 17.08 15.94 11.18
CA ARG A 69 16.81 16.10 12.62
C ARG A 69 15.96 14.93 13.13
N MET A 70 16.04 14.70 14.44
CA MET A 70 15.18 13.76 15.16
C MET A 70 13.72 14.27 15.25
N GLY A 71 12.77 13.36 15.42
CA GLY A 71 11.33 13.66 15.53
C GLY A 71 10.47 13.10 14.39
N LYS A 72 9.15 13.00 14.64
CA LYS A 72 8.20 12.34 13.72
C LYS A 72 8.05 13.04 12.38
N VAL A 73 8.16 14.37 12.35
CA VAL A 73 7.98 15.18 11.12
C VAL A 73 9.10 14.89 10.12
N ASP A 74 10.35 15.06 10.55
CA ASP A 74 11.51 14.80 9.70
C ASP A 74 11.58 13.32 9.29
N ALA A 75 11.20 12.40 10.19
CA ALA A 75 11.09 10.97 9.89
C ALA A 75 10.02 10.67 8.82
N SER A 76 8.84 11.29 8.90
CA SER A 76 7.76 11.12 7.91
C SER A 76 8.13 11.66 6.55
N ILE A 77 8.75 12.86 6.48
CA ILE A 77 9.22 13.45 5.23
C ILE A 77 10.27 12.55 4.58
N ALA A 78 11.23 12.06 5.37
CA ALA A 78 12.25 11.16 4.87
C ALA A 78 11.63 9.86 4.33
N ALA A 79 10.65 9.28 5.03
CA ALA A 79 9.95 8.06 4.61
C ALA A 79 9.19 8.24 3.29
N VAL A 80 8.45 9.33 3.12
CA VAL A 80 7.70 9.63 1.89
C VAL A 80 8.65 9.81 0.70
N SER A 81 9.74 10.57 0.89
CA SER A 81 10.77 10.78 -0.13
C SER A 81 11.50 9.49 -0.49
N LEU A 82 11.86 8.68 0.51
CA LEU A 82 12.48 7.38 0.32
C LEU A 82 11.57 6.43 -0.49
N ARG A 83 10.27 6.38 -0.18
CA ARG A 83 9.26 5.62 -0.95
C ARG A 83 9.17 6.11 -2.41
N SER A 84 9.24 7.41 -2.62
CA SER A 84 9.23 8.03 -3.96
C SER A 84 10.49 7.71 -4.77
N THR A 85 11.65 7.64 -4.11
CA THR A 85 12.94 7.36 -4.77
C THR A 85 13.18 5.87 -4.98
N PHE A 86 12.82 5.02 -4.02
CA PHE A 86 13.00 3.57 -4.06
C PHE A 86 11.64 2.88 -3.99
N GLY A 87 11.00 2.72 -5.15
CA GLY A 87 9.61 2.22 -5.23
C GLY A 87 9.41 0.73 -4.91
N ALA A 88 10.48 -0.04 -4.72
CA ALA A 88 10.43 -1.48 -4.47
C ALA A 88 10.64 -1.87 -3.00
N LEU A 89 10.60 -0.91 -2.07
CA LEU A 89 10.85 -1.18 -0.65
C LEU A 89 9.79 -2.11 -0.03
N ARG A 90 10.26 -3.19 0.59
CA ARG A 90 9.43 -4.22 1.24
C ARG A 90 9.66 -4.35 2.73
N LEU A 91 10.82 -3.90 3.19
CA LEU A 91 11.16 -3.82 4.61
C LEU A 91 12.01 -2.58 4.85
N VAL A 92 11.59 -1.77 5.82
CA VAL A 92 12.31 -0.60 6.28
C VAL A 92 12.63 -0.77 7.76
N LEU A 93 13.88 -0.58 8.14
CA LEU A 93 14.32 -0.66 9.53
C LEU A 93 14.57 0.76 10.03
N LEU A 94 13.83 1.19 11.05
CA LEU A 94 14.18 2.39 11.81
C LEU A 94 15.15 1.96 12.92
N VAL A 95 16.44 2.22 12.72
CA VAL A 95 17.51 1.77 13.61
C VAL A 95 18.02 2.94 14.44
N GLY A 96 18.08 2.77 15.75
CA GLY A 96 18.61 3.83 16.61
C GLY A 96 18.67 3.48 18.09
N VAL A 97 18.70 4.50 18.94
CA VAL A 97 18.66 4.35 20.40
C VAL A 97 17.32 4.78 20.98
N CYS A 98 16.99 4.27 22.16
CA CYS A 98 15.76 4.58 22.88
C CYS A 98 15.94 4.61 24.40
N GLY A 99 14.92 5.12 25.09
CA GLY A 99 14.75 4.92 26.53
C GLY A 99 13.99 3.62 26.81
N GLY A 100 14.50 2.77 27.69
CA GLY A 100 13.90 1.47 28.04
C GLY A 100 13.01 1.54 29.29
N VAL A 101 11.99 0.67 29.34
CA VAL A 101 11.23 0.40 30.57
C VAL A 101 11.97 -0.67 31.37
N PRO A 102 12.48 -0.37 32.58
CA PRO A 102 13.42 -1.28 33.25
C PRO A 102 12.85 -2.66 33.61
N ARG A 103 11.53 -2.76 33.82
CA ARG A 103 10.84 -3.99 34.18
C ARG A 103 9.62 -4.18 33.30
N VAL A 104 9.60 -5.29 32.57
CA VAL A 104 8.53 -5.66 31.64
C VAL A 104 8.11 -7.11 31.90
N PRO A 105 6.96 -7.58 31.40
CA PRO A 105 6.52 -8.97 31.61
C PRO A 105 7.55 -10.03 31.16
N GLN A 106 8.38 -9.69 30.17
CA GLN A 106 9.43 -10.56 29.62
C GLN A 106 10.69 -10.62 30.50
N GLY A 107 10.91 -9.67 31.43
CA GLY A 107 12.12 -9.62 32.26
C GLY A 107 12.60 -8.22 32.60
N GLU A 108 13.88 -8.11 33.00
CA GLU A 108 14.55 -6.85 33.27
C GLU A 108 15.30 -6.36 32.02
N ILE A 109 14.93 -5.20 31.50
CA ILE A 109 15.65 -4.57 30.39
C ILE A 109 16.87 -3.83 30.95
N LEU A 110 18.05 -4.10 30.41
CA LEU A 110 19.31 -3.47 30.78
C LEU A 110 19.80 -2.51 29.70
N LEU A 111 20.74 -1.62 30.03
CA LEU A 111 21.34 -0.75 29.04
C LEU A 111 22.16 -1.58 28.04
N GLY A 112 22.02 -1.24 26.77
CA GLY A 112 22.61 -1.98 25.65
C GLY A 112 21.72 -3.10 25.09
N ASP A 113 20.69 -3.56 25.81
CA ASP A 113 19.71 -4.50 25.25
C ASP A 113 18.94 -3.86 24.09
N VAL A 114 18.33 -4.69 23.24
CA VAL A 114 17.66 -4.24 22.01
C VAL A 114 16.16 -4.49 22.11
N VAL A 115 15.38 -3.48 21.72
CA VAL A 115 13.92 -3.56 21.60
C VAL A 115 13.52 -3.53 20.13
N ILE A 116 12.70 -4.48 19.72
CA ILE A 116 12.13 -4.59 18.38
C ILE A 116 10.62 -4.34 18.46
N SER A 117 10.10 -3.44 17.63
CA SER A 117 8.68 -3.10 17.65
C SER A 117 7.79 -4.24 17.17
N LYS A 118 6.83 -4.61 18.01
CA LYS A 118 5.63 -5.36 17.61
C LYS A 118 4.51 -4.43 17.14
N SER A 119 4.42 -3.26 17.76
CA SER A 119 3.50 -2.17 17.44
C SER A 119 4.09 -0.83 17.89
N ILE A 120 3.56 0.27 17.35
CA ILE A 120 3.91 1.64 17.77
C ILE A 120 2.71 2.32 18.40
N VAL A 121 2.97 3.05 19.47
CA VAL A 121 1.99 3.68 20.34
C VAL A 121 2.32 5.17 20.38
N GLN A 122 1.55 6.02 19.68
CA GLN A 122 1.77 7.46 19.71
C GLN A 122 1.24 8.09 21.02
N HIS A 123 2.05 7.99 22.07
CA HIS A 123 1.64 8.30 23.44
C HIS A 123 1.38 9.79 23.72
N ASP A 124 1.85 10.68 22.85
CA ASP A 124 1.70 12.13 22.94
C ASP A 124 0.55 12.69 22.07
N TYR A 125 -0.21 11.82 21.39
CA TYR A 125 -1.38 12.21 20.60
C TYR A 125 -2.65 12.18 21.44
N GLY A 126 -3.25 13.34 21.70
CA GLY A 126 -4.36 13.42 22.63
C GLY A 126 -4.73 14.84 23.03
N ARG A 127 -5.51 14.96 24.11
CA ARG A 127 -6.03 16.21 24.66
C ARG A 127 -5.42 16.46 26.04
N ARG A 128 -4.93 17.68 26.27
CA ARG A 128 -4.46 18.14 27.58
C ARG A 128 -5.60 18.88 28.28
N PHE A 129 -6.00 18.39 29.44
CA PHE A 129 -6.91 19.00 30.39
C PHE A 129 -6.12 19.57 31.58
N SER A 130 -6.80 20.31 32.47
CA SER A 130 -6.19 20.88 33.68
C SER A 130 -5.67 19.83 34.64
N ASP A 131 -6.28 18.64 34.65
CA ASP A 131 -5.98 17.51 35.53
C ASP A 131 -5.08 16.45 34.88
N GLY A 132 -4.83 16.52 33.57
CA GLY A 132 -3.96 15.55 32.92
C GLY A 132 -4.01 15.52 31.40
N PHE A 133 -3.26 14.59 30.82
CA PHE A 133 -3.28 14.31 29.38
C PHE A 133 -4.03 13.00 29.12
N VAL A 134 -5.06 13.08 28.29
CA VAL A 134 -5.83 11.94 27.82
C VAL A 134 -5.45 11.67 26.39
N ARG A 135 -4.91 10.47 26.15
CA ARG A 135 -4.53 10.03 24.81
C ARG A 135 -5.78 9.77 23.98
N LYS A 136 -5.68 10.02 22.68
CA LYS A 136 -6.60 9.51 21.68
C LYS A 136 -6.21 8.08 21.29
N ASP A 137 -7.10 7.14 21.54
CA ASP A 137 -6.82 5.70 21.44
C ASP A 137 -7.96 4.90 20.79
N THR A 138 -8.82 5.55 20.00
CA THR A 138 -9.80 4.84 19.17
C THR A 138 -9.12 4.03 18.07
N VAL A 139 -9.90 3.22 17.35
CA VAL A 139 -9.39 2.42 16.22
C VAL A 139 -8.81 3.33 15.12
N GLU A 140 -9.41 4.50 14.90
CA GLU A 140 -8.99 5.49 13.89
C GLU A 140 -7.76 6.30 14.34
N ASP A 141 -7.60 6.49 15.65
CA ASP A 141 -6.47 7.26 16.22
C ASP A 141 -5.22 6.39 16.43
N ASN A 142 -5.36 5.06 16.46
CA ASN A 142 -4.25 4.13 16.63
C ASN A 142 -3.57 3.77 15.30
N LEU A 143 -2.26 3.58 15.38
CA LEU A 143 -1.46 3.13 14.24
C LEU A 143 -1.80 1.68 13.86
N SER A 144 -1.75 1.41 12.56
CA SER A 144 -2.11 0.13 11.95
C SER A 144 -1.16 -1.00 12.36
N GLN A 145 -1.60 -2.25 12.19
CA GLN A 145 -0.71 -3.40 12.41
C GLN A 145 0.31 -3.53 11.29
N PRO A 146 1.52 -4.08 11.55
CA PRO A 146 2.47 -4.39 10.50
C PRO A 146 1.87 -5.30 9.41
N SER A 147 2.43 -5.20 8.21
CA SER A 147 2.10 -6.07 7.09
C SER A 147 2.23 -7.56 7.44
N LYS A 148 1.47 -8.43 6.75
CA LYS A 148 1.44 -9.87 7.06
C LYS A 148 2.83 -10.54 7.02
N HIS A 149 3.70 -10.14 6.09
CA HIS A 149 5.06 -10.68 6.02
C HIS A 149 5.94 -10.24 7.19
N ILE A 150 5.83 -8.98 7.63
CA ILE A 150 6.53 -8.50 8.85
C ILE A 150 6.00 -9.21 10.09
N ARG A 151 4.67 -9.37 10.22
CA ARG A 151 4.08 -10.13 11.33
C ARG A 151 4.56 -11.58 11.35
N GLY A 152 4.66 -12.23 10.20
CA GLY A 152 5.23 -13.58 10.09
C GLY A 152 6.70 -13.65 10.52
N LEU A 153 7.51 -12.66 10.13
CA LEU A 153 8.91 -12.55 10.54
C LEU A 153 9.04 -12.36 12.05
N LEU A 154 8.29 -11.41 12.63
CA LEU A 154 8.29 -11.14 14.07
C LEU A 154 7.82 -12.36 14.87
N ALA A 155 6.75 -13.03 14.44
CA ALA A 155 6.28 -14.26 15.08
C ALA A 155 7.35 -15.36 15.07
N SER A 156 8.19 -15.43 14.03
CA SER A 156 9.31 -16.38 14.00
C SER A 156 10.39 -16.05 15.03
N PHE A 157 10.63 -14.76 15.32
CA PHE A 157 11.57 -14.31 16.34
C PHE A 157 11.04 -14.50 17.76
N GLU A 158 9.72 -14.51 17.97
CA GLU A 158 9.10 -14.76 19.27
C GLU A 158 9.15 -16.25 19.70
N THR A 159 9.66 -17.14 18.85
CA THR A 159 9.91 -18.54 19.22
C THR A 159 11.23 -18.68 19.98
N ASP A 160 11.35 -19.66 20.90
CA ASP A 160 12.58 -19.90 21.68
C ASP A 160 13.82 -20.00 20.77
N ARG A 161 13.74 -20.81 19.71
CA ARG A 161 14.83 -20.92 18.73
C ARG A 161 15.09 -19.61 17.98
N GLY A 162 14.03 -18.88 17.66
CA GLY A 162 14.09 -17.63 16.91
C GLY A 162 14.83 -16.54 17.68
N ILE A 163 14.45 -16.34 18.95
CA ILE A 163 15.05 -15.33 19.82
C ILE A 163 16.50 -15.69 20.15
N ASP A 164 16.78 -16.96 20.51
CA ASP A 164 18.14 -17.43 20.81
C ASP A 164 19.10 -17.18 19.65
N LEU A 165 18.67 -17.52 18.43
CA LEU A 165 19.49 -17.31 17.24
C LEU A 165 19.67 -15.82 16.95
N LEU A 166 18.63 -15.00 17.12
CA LEU A 166 18.70 -13.58 16.87
C LEU A 166 19.67 -12.88 17.85
N GLU A 167 19.65 -13.26 19.13
CA GLU A 167 20.58 -12.78 20.14
C GLU A 167 22.02 -13.22 19.86
N GLN A 168 22.23 -14.50 19.50
CA GLN A 168 23.55 -15.01 19.13
C GLN A 168 24.15 -14.28 17.92
N ARG A 169 23.35 -14.07 16.86
CA ARG A 169 23.79 -13.34 15.66
C ARG A 169 24.03 -11.86 15.96
N THR A 170 23.19 -11.25 16.81
CA THR A 170 23.39 -9.87 17.26
C THR A 170 24.71 -9.72 18.03
N ALA A 171 25.01 -10.63 18.96
CA ALA A 171 26.27 -10.63 19.70
C ALA A 171 27.49 -10.80 18.78
N PHE A 172 27.38 -11.67 17.76
CA PHE A 172 28.42 -11.83 16.74
C PHE A 172 28.68 -10.53 15.97
N PHE A 173 27.64 -9.87 15.46
CA PHE A 173 27.78 -8.62 14.71
C PHE A 173 28.26 -7.45 15.57
N LEU A 174 27.90 -7.44 16.86
CA LEU A 174 28.41 -6.45 17.81
C LEU A 174 29.94 -6.54 17.92
N GLN A 175 30.49 -7.75 18.01
CA GLN A 175 31.92 -7.96 18.03
C GLN A 175 32.59 -7.51 16.72
N GLU A 176 31.94 -7.70 15.56
CA GLU A 176 32.45 -7.16 14.29
C GLU A 176 32.53 -5.62 14.32
N VAL A 177 31.49 -4.94 14.81
CA VAL A 177 31.49 -3.47 14.97
C VAL A 177 32.60 -3.03 15.94
N GLN A 178 32.80 -3.78 17.03
CA GLN A 178 33.84 -3.53 18.02
C GLN A 178 35.26 -3.85 17.54
N GLY A 179 35.40 -4.71 16.53
CA GLY A 179 36.68 -5.01 15.88
C GLY A 179 37.11 -3.97 14.84
N LYS A 180 36.19 -3.13 14.34
CA LYS A 180 36.47 -2.13 13.30
C LYS A 180 36.90 -0.77 13.89
N PRO A 181 37.91 -0.09 13.31
CA PRO A 181 38.30 1.24 13.77
C PRO A 181 37.18 2.26 13.51
N SER A 182 36.91 3.13 14.49
CA SER A 182 35.80 4.09 14.40
C SER A 182 36.01 5.22 13.39
N ASN A 183 37.26 5.56 13.06
CA ASN A 183 37.67 6.51 12.00
C ASN A 183 39.19 6.37 11.76
N LYS A 184 39.67 6.56 10.52
CA LYS A 184 41.10 6.70 10.18
C LYS A 184 41.82 7.83 10.94
N ARG A 185 41.08 8.85 11.41
CA ARG A 185 41.61 9.98 12.21
C ARG A 185 41.64 9.74 13.72
N SER A 186 40.89 8.75 14.21
CA SER A 186 40.93 8.37 15.62
C SER A 186 42.03 7.31 15.76
N MET A 187 43.03 7.56 16.61
CA MET A 187 44.19 6.68 16.85
C MET A 187 43.78 5.30 17.41
N GLY A 188 43.10 4.45 16.62
CA GLY A 188 42.76 3.07 16.96
C GLY A 188 41.67 2.87 18.03
N GLU A 189 41.15 3.91 18.68
CA GLU A 189 40.11 3.73 19.70
C GLU A 189 38.74 3.44 19.10
N ASN A 190 38.19 2.26 19.45
CA ASN A 190 36.81 1.93 19.17
C ASN A 190 35.87 2.63 20.18
N LYS A 191 34.93 3.45 19.68
CA LYS A 191 33.95 4.18 20.50
C LYS A 191 32.73 3.35 20.93
N TYR A 192 32.55 2.15 20.39
CA TYR A 192 31.45 1.22 20.63
C TYR A 192 31.76 0.18 21.73
N LYS A 193 32.72 0.48 22.61
CA LYS A 193 33.08 -0.38 23.74
C LYS A 193 31.92 -0.51 24.72
N TYR A 194 31.80 -1.68 25.31
CA TYR A 194 30.87 -1.95 26.39
C TYR A 194 31.21 -1.08 27.62
N PRO A 195 30.29 -0.23 28.12
CA PRO A 195 30.56 0.63 29.28
C PRO A 195 30.67 -0.14 30.61
N GLY A 196 30.11 -1.35 30.68
CA GLY A 196 30.15 -2.23 31.84
C GLY A 196 29.04 -1.99 32.87
N THR A 197 28.75 -3.00 33.69
CA THR A 197 27.62 -3.01 34.64
C THR A 197 27.71 -1.91 35.69
N ALA A 198 28.92 -1.44 36.03
CA ALA A 198 29.15 -0.31 36.92
C ALA A 198 28.56 1.02 36.40
N HIS A 199 28.24 1.09 35.10
CA HIS A 199 27.63 2.25 34.46
C HIS A 199 26.16 2.05 34.09
N ASP A 200 25.58 0.88 34.37
CA ASP A 200 24.15 0.64 34.27
C ASP A 200 23.48 0.91 35.62
N VAL A 201 23.11 2.17 35.83
CA VAL A 201 22.55 2.66 37.09
C VAL A 201 21.09 3.04 36.88
N LEU A 202 20.21 2.42 37.66
CA LEU A 202 18.79 2.75 37.73
C LEU A 202 18.46 3.22 39.13
N TYR A 203 17.98 4.46 39.27
CA TYR A 203 17.50 4.98 40.55
C TYR A 203 16.01 4.67 40.74
N GLU A 204 15.56 4.68 42.00
CA GLU A 204 14.13 4.58 42.32
C GLU A 204 13.30 5.63 41.55
N PRO A 205 12.10 5.29 41.03
CA PRO A 205 11.33 6.20 40.16
C PRO A 205 11.02 7.58 40.74
N ARG A 206 10.82 7.66 42.05
CA ARG A 206 10.54 8.91 42.77
C ARG A 206 11.79 9.65 43.23
N TYR A 207 12.98 9.11 42.99
CA TYR A 207 14.22 9.77 43.32
C TYR A 207 14.47 10.92 42.33
N ARG A 208 14.74 12.12 42.85
CA ARG A 208 14.80 13.35 42.04
C ARG A 208 16.24 13.68 41.68
N HIS A 209 16.50 14.00 40.41
CA HIS A 209 17.79 14.54 39.99
C HIS A 209 17.90 16.04 40.36
N LYS A 210 18.56 16.35 41.49
CA LYS A 210 18.65 17.69 42.10
C LYS A 210 19.98 17.92 42.82
N HIS A 211 20.37 19.18 43.04
CA HIS A 211 21.54 19.51 43.87
C HIS A 211 21.35 19.00 45.30
N ARG A 212 22.29 18.20 45.79
CA ARG A 212 22.35 17.73 47.18
C ARG A 212 23.48 18.36 47.99
N MET A 213 24.47 18.91 47.29
CA MET A 213 25.66 19.51 47.90
C MET A 213 25.60 21.03 47.97
N ALA A 214 24.55 21.66 47.44
CA ALA A 214 24.36 23.11 47.39
C ALA A 214 23.06 23.52 48.09
N ALA A 215 23.13 23.77 49.40
CA ALA A 215 21.97 24.07 50.25
C ALA A 215 21.23 25.37 49.87
N SER A 216 21.87 26.30 49.15
CA SER A 216 21.27 27.57 48.72
C SER A 216 20.44 27.47 47.43
N CYS A 217 20.43 26.30 46.77
CA CYS A 217 19.73 26.14 45.50
C CYS A 217 18.23 25.91 45.72
N ILE A 218 17.38 26.52 44.88
CA ILE A 218 15.91 26.34 44.91
C ILE A 218 15.45 24.88 44.85
N CYS A 219 16.31 23.99 44.34
CA CYS A 219 15.98 22.58 44.22
C CYS A 219 16.46 21.72 45.40
N ALA A 220 17.26 22.27 46.34
CA ALA A 220 17.78 21.53 47.49
C ALA A 220 16.65 20.94 48.34
N ASP A 221 15.57 21.70 48.54
CA ASP A 221 14.38 21.29 49.30
C ASP A 221 13.28 20.66 48.43
N SER A 222 13.54 20.38 47.14
CA SER A 222 12.53 19.80 46.27
C SER A 222 12.26 18.34 46.63
N VAL A 223 11.13 18.06 47.29
CA VAL A 223 10.74 16.72 47.76
C VAL A 223 9.65 16.09 46.87
N THR A 224 8.73 16.89 46.33
CA THR A 224 7.60 16.38 45.52
C THR A 224 7.91 16.38 44.02
N ASP A 225 7.15 15.60 43.25
CA ASP A 225 7.25 15.55 41.79
C ASP A 225 6.98 16.92 41.12
N SER A 226 6.14 17.75 41.76
CA SER A 226 5.79 19.11 41.33
C SER A 226 6.82 20.18 41.75
N SER A 227 7.74 19.86 42.66
CA SER A 227 8.73 20.82 43.16
C SER A 227 9.77 21.14 42.07
N PRO A 228 10.17 22.42 41.89
CA PRO A 228 11.05 22.81 40.78
C PRO A 228 12.46 22.23 40.92
N ILE A 229 13.02 21.76 39.81
CA ILE A 229 14.47 21.53 39.68
C ILE A 229 15.07 22.73 38.95
N CYS A 230 16.26 23.19 39.32
CA CYS A 230 16.92 24.27 38.58
C CYS A 230 17.48 23.74 37.24
N ASN A 231 17.65 24.61 36.25
CA ASN A 231 18.14 24.19 34.93
C ASN A 231 19.57 23.65 34.97
N GLU A 232 20.39 24.17 35.88
CA GLU A 232 21.77 23.69 36.09
C GLU A 232 21.80 22.22 36.53
N ALA A 233 21.06 21.86 37.58
CA ALA A 233 21.00 20.47 38.04
C ALA A 233 20.49 19.51 36.94
N ARG A 234 19.58 19.94 36.06
CA ARG A 234 19.08 19.12 34.93
C ARG A 234 20.14 18.79 33.88
N MET A 235 21.24 19.54 33.84
CA MET A 235 22.32 19.38 32.86
C MET A 235 23.55 18.67 33.44
N LEU A 236 23.69 18.67 34.77
CA LEU A 236 24.75 17.97 35.49
C LEU A 236 24.49 16.46 35.58
N SER A 237 25.57 15.69 35.71
CA SER A 237 25.55 14.25 35.95
C SER A 237 25.12 13.91 37.38
N CYS A 238 24.79 12.64 37.61
CA CYS A 238 24.44 12.13 38.94
C CYS A 238 25.56 12.37 39.96
N ASP A 239 26.82 12.21 39.54
CA ASP A 239 27.97 12.41 40.42
C ASP A 239 28.13 13.89 40.79
N GLU A 240 27.94 14.80 39.82
CA GLU A 240 28.06 16.26 40.04
C GLU A 240 26.95 16.83 40.93
N VAL A 241 25.71 16.33 40.82
CA VAL A 241 24.62 16.77 41.71
C VAL A 241 24.61 16.04 43.05
N GLY A 242 25.40 14.97 43.20
CA GLY A 242 25.56 14.18 44.42
C GLY A 242 24.48 13.13 44.65
N CYS A 243 23.92 12.51 43.60
CA CYS A 243 22.93 11.43 43.74
C CYS A 243 23.50 10.24 44.53
N GLY A 244 22.90 9.95 45.68
CA GLY A 244 23.26 8.85 46.58
C GLY A 244 23.00 7.45 46.01
N LYS A 245 24.02 6.58 46.12
CA LYS A 245 24.02 5.19 45.61
C LYS A 245 23.06 4.27 46.37
N GLU A 246 22.66 4.65 47.59
CA GLU A 246 21.69 3.92 48.41
C GLU A 246 20.28 3.89 47.80
N ARG A 247 20.00 4.75 46.80
CA ARG A 247 18.72 4.83 46.08
C ARG A 247 18.75 4.13 44.73
N VAL A 248 19.81 3.37 44.45
CA VAL A 248 19.94 2.55 43.24
C VAL A 248 19.16 1.25 43.42
N VAL A 249 18.36 0.90 42.41
CA VAL A 249 17.51 -0.29 42.40
C VAL A 249 18.36 -1.53 42.08
N SER A 250 18.34 -2.51 42.99
CA SER A 250 18.94 -3.83 42.75
C SER A 250 18.19 -4.62 41.68
N ARG A 251 18.93 -5.29 40.80
CA ARG A 251 18.43 -6.02 39.62
C ARG A 251 19.21 -7.32 39.45
N LEU A 252 18.50 -8.44 39.33
CA LEU A 252 19.10 -9.78 39.34
C LEU A 252 19.89 -10.07 38.07
N LEU A 253 19.38 -9.68 36.89
CA LEU A 253 20.07 -9.88 35.62
C LEU A 253 21.35 -9.04 35.54
N LEU A 254 21.34 -7.85 36.13
CA LEU A 254 22.53 -6.99 36.17
C LEU A 254 23.63 -7.62 37.04
N GLU A 255 23.28 -8.17 38.19
CA GLU A 255 24.24 -8.85 39.07
C GLU A 255 24.83 -10.10 38.39
N HIS A 256 24.02 -10.85 37.64
CA HIS A 256 24.53 -11.96 36.83
C HIS A 256 25.52 -11.48 35.76
N LYS A 257 25.22 -10.38 35.03
CA LYS A 257 26.17 -9.78 34.08
C LYS A 257 27.45 -9.33 34.79
N ARG A 258 27.38 -8.77 36.00
CA ARG A 258 28.55 -8.35 36.78
C ARG A 258 29.48 -9.53 37.09
N GLN A 259 28.92 -10.66 37.52
CA GLN A 259 29.72 -11.87 37.75
C GLN A 259 30.40 -12.38 36.48
N LEU A 260 29.76 -12.24 35.32
CA LEU A 260 30.38 -12.56 34.03
C LEU A 260 31.53 -11.61 33.68
N GLU A 261 31.38 -10.30 33.96
CA GLU A 261 32.43 -9.31 33.78
C GLU A 261 33.64 -9.59 34.67
N GLU A 262 33.42 -9.88 35.95
CA GLU A 262 34.48 -10.19 36.93
C GLU A 262 35.29 -11.44 36.52
N ARG A 263 34.64 -12.38 35.82
CA ARG A 263 35.29 -13.57 35.24
C ARG A 263 35.95 -13.31 33.88
N GLY A 264 35.91 -12.08 33.36
CA GLY A 264 36.43 -11.71 32.05
C GLY A 264 35.65 -12.29 30.86
N SER A 265 34.39 -12.69 31.06
CA SER A 265 33.58 -13.29 30.00
C SER A 265 33.05 -12.22 29.05
N MET A 266 33.33 -12.41 27.76
CA MET A 266 32.80 -11.55 26.69
C MET A 266 31.28 -11.61 26.57
N THR A 267 30.63 -12.66 27.12
CA THR A 267 29.17 -12.78 27.13
C THR A 267 28.47 -11.76 28.02
N ALA A 268 29.18 -11.10 28.94
CA ALA A 268 28.62 -10.07 29.80
C ALA A 268 27.98 -8.92 29.00
N GLN A 269 28.54 -8.60 27.84
CA GLN A 269 28.04 -7.53 26.98
C GLN A 269 26.96 -7.98 26.00
N ASN A 270 26.64 -9.28 25.92
CA ASN A 270 25.67 -9.78 24.96
C ASN A 270 24.31 -9.10 25.23
N PRO A 271 23.73 -8.44 24.22
CA PRO A 271 22.43 -7.79 24.37
C PRO A 271 21.33 -8.86 24.35
N ALA A 272 20.38 -8.73 25.27
CA ALA A 272 19.10 -9.43 25.16
C ALA A 272 18.19 -8.72 24.15
N ILE A 273 17.24 -9.44 23.56
CA ILE A 273 16.27 -8.90 22.61
C ILE A 273 14.85 -8.99 23.17
N TYR A 274 14.15 -7.87 23.16
CA TYR A 274 12.77 -7.75 23.59
C TYR A 274 11.87 -7.32 22.44
N ILE A 275 10.80 -8.08 22.20
CA ILE A 275 9.81 -7.76 21.16
C ILE A 275 8.54 -7.26 21.85
N GLY A 276 8.10 -6.05 21.53
CA GLY A 276 6.94 -5.44 22.20
C GLY A 276 6.53 -4.08 21.64
N ALA A 277 5.54 -3.46 22.27
CA ALA A 277 5.05 -2.15 21.85
C ALA A 277 6.05 -1.04 22.24
N ILE A 278 6.28 -0.10 21.34
CA ILE A 278 7.17 1.06 21.59
C ILE A 278 6.34 2.34 21.57
N ALA A 279 6.50 3.18 22.59
CA ALA A 279 5.91 4.51 22.62
C ALA A 279 6.72 5.48 21.76
N SER A 280 6.04 6.18 20.86
CA SER A 280 6.61 7.20 19.98
C SER A 280 6.05 8.59 20.31
N GLY A 281 6.88 9.63 20.37
CA GLY A 281 6.44 11.00 20.61
C GLY A 281 7.53 12.05 20.46
N ASP A 282 7.17 13.33 20.37
CA ASP A 282 8.12 14.43 20.12
C ASP A 282 8.78 14.96 21.41
N THR A 283 8.36 14.45 22.58
CA THR A 283 8.95 14.83 23.87
C THR A 283 9.96 13.81 24.35
N VAL A 284 11.18 14.27 24.68
CA VAL A 284 12.18 13.43 25.33
C VAL A 284 11.72 13.15 26.76
N LEU A 285 11.34 11.90 27.04
CA LEU A 285 10.89 11.50 28.37
C LEU A 285 12.06 11.51 29.37
N LYS A 286 11.92 12.32 30.43
CA LYS A 286 12.90 12.47 31.53
C LYS A 286 12.23 12.33 32.91
N SER A 287 11.19 11.52 33.00
CA SER A 287 10.37 11.38 34.21
C SER A 287 10.06 9.90 34.41
N ALA A 288 10.70 9.28 35.40
CA ALA A 288 10.49 7.87 35.70
C ALA A 288 9.05 7.57 36.12
N SER A 289 8.41 8.45 36.90
CA SER A 289 6.99 8.35 37.25
C SER A 289 6.08 8.38 36.01
N ASP A 290 6.34 9.29 35.06
CA ASP A 290 5.53 9.36 33.83
C ASP A 290 5.79 8.16 32.93
N ARG A 291 7.05 7.72 32.81
CA ARG A 291 7.45 6.48 32.11
C ARG A 291 6.68 5.30 32.65
N ASP A 292 6.71 5.05 33.95
CA ASP A 292 6.07 3.90 34.56
C ASP A 292 4.55 3.96 34.38
N ARG A 293 3.95 5.15 34.50
CA ARG A 293 2.51 5.36 34.24
C ARG A 293 2.14 5.06 32.78
N ILE A 294 2.90 5.57 31.81
CA ILE A 294 2.64 5.35 30.38
C ILE A 294 2.88 3.88 30.02
N ALA A 295 3.98 3.28 30.51
CA ALA A 295 4.29 1.87 30.30
C ALA A 295 3.17 0.96 30.81
N ALA A 296 2.68 1.20 32.03
CA ALA A 296 1.57 0.43 32.60
C ALA A 296 0.25 0.64 31.83
N ARG A 297 -0.05 1.88 31.42
CA ARG A 297 -1.31 2.20 30.72
C ARG A 297 -1.35 1.66 29.30
N GLU A 298 -0.26 1.81 28.56
CA GLU A 298 -0.19 1.53 27.12
C GLU A 298 0.48 0.19 26.79
N ASN A 299 0.97 -0.52 27.81
CA ASN A 299 1.73 -1.77 27.68
C ASN A 299 2.96 -1.64 26.74
N VAL A 300 3.67 -0.52 26.86
CA VAL A 300 4.91 -0.25 26.10
C VAL A 300 6.16 -0.62 26.89
N ILE A 301 7.22 -1.01 26.17
CA ILE A 301 8.49 -1.46 26.76
C ILE A 301 9.66 -0.51 26.46
N ALA A 302 9.47 0.48 25.58
CA ALA A 302 10.47 1.48 25.24
C ALA A 302 9.84 2.79 24.74
N PHE A 303 10.64 3.85 24.70
CA PHE A 303 10.28 5.20 24.26
C PHE A 303 11.27 5.73 23.22
N GLU A 304 10.77 6.14 22.07
CA GLU A 304 11.53 6.74 20.96
C GLU A 304 10.75 7.89 20.31
N MET A 305 11.30 8.54 19.28
CA MET A 305 10.78 9.83 18.78
C MET A 305 10.46 9.89 17.28
N GLU A 306 10.65 8.80 16.52
CA GLU A 306 10.52 8.81 15.06
C GLU A 306 9.47 7.84 14.51
N GLY A 307 9.29 6.70 15.17
CA GLY A 307 8.56 5.53 14.68
C GLY A 307 7.16 5.84 14.15
N ALA A 308 6.37 6.63 14.88
CA ALA A 308 5.02 6.99 14.46
C ALA A 308 4.97 7.77 13.14
N GLY A 309 6.01 8.52 12.80
CA GLY A 309 6.09 9.25 11.52
C GLY A 309 6.34 8.34 10.31
N ILE A 310 6.93 7.16 10.53
CA ILE A 310 7.33 6.22 9.48
C ILE A 310 6.29 5.11 9.30
N TRP A 311 5.65 4.70 10.41
CA TRP A 311 4.87 3.47 10.52
C TRP A 311 3.73 3.34 9.48
N GLU A 312 3.01 4.41 9.19
CA GLU A 312 1.92 4.40 8.18
C GLU A 312 2.41 4.59 6.73
N GLN A 313 3.67 4.96 6.54
CA GLN A 313 4.20 5.31 5.22
C GLN A 313 4.93 4.14 4.54
N LEU A 314 5.56 3.27 5.34
CA LEU A 314 6.47 2.22 4.88
C LEU A 314 6.29 0.94 5.69
N PRO A 315 6.52 -0.25 5.10
CA PRO A 315 6.53 -1.52 5.84
C PRO A 315 7.72 -1.56 6.80
N CYS A 316 7.50 -1.10 8.04
CA CYS A 316 8.56 -0.75 8.97
C CYS A 316 8.71 -1.73 10.15
N ILE A 317 9.94 -1.96 10.60
CA ILE A 317 10.28 -2.50 11.91
C ILE A 317 11.20 -1.48 12.61
N VAL A 318 10.86 -1.09 13.83
CA VAL A 318 11.68 -0.22 14.66
C VAL A 318 12.61 -1.09 15.52
N VAL A 319 13.92 -0.85 15.44
CA VAL A 319 14.97 -1.60 16.14
C VAL A 319 15.79 -0.61 16.95
N LYS A 320 15.68 -0.68 18.29
CA LYS A 320 16.25 0.35 19.16
C LYS A 320 17.11 -0.27 20.26
N GLY A 321 18.34 0.21 20.41
CA GLY A 321 19.20 -0.12 21.53
C GLY A 321 18.88 0.78 22.73
N VAL A 322 18.81 0.22 23.92
CA VAL A 322 18.46 0.96 25.14
C VAL A 322 19.68 1.73 25.64
N CYS A 323 19.64 3.07 25.60
CA CYS A 323 20.75 3.92 26.05
C CYS A 323 20.48 4.66 27.36
N ASP A 324 19.22 4.75 27.78
CA ASP A 324 18.79 5.28 29.06
C ASP A 324 17.46 4.65 29.50
N TYR A 325 16.98 4.99 30.71
CA TYR A 325 15.71 4.48 31.25
C TYR A 325 14.57 5.51 31.17
N ALA A 326 14.59 6.42 30.20
CA ALA A 326 13.57 7.46 30.02
C ALA A 326 13.29 8.30 31.29
N ASP A 327 14.33 8.58 32.07
CA ASP A 327 14.26 9.28 33.35
C ASP A 327 15.19 10.51 33.42
N SER A 328 15.20 11.16 34.59
CA SER A 328 16.00 12.37 34.81
C SER A 328 17.49 12.11 35.09
N HIS A 329 17.88 10.86 35.35
CA HIS A 329 19.26 10.46 35.68
C HIS A 329 20.08 10.01 34.46
N LYS A 330 19.45 10.04 33.28
CA LYS A 330 20.06 9.61 32.03
C LYS A 330 21.38 10.33 31.70
N ASN A 331 22.29 9.59 31.07
CA ASN A 331 23.58 10.09 30.60
C ASN A 331 23.90 9.53 29.21
N LYS A 332 24.96 10.03 28.57
CA LYS A 332 25.31 9.66 27.19
C LYS A 332 26.29 8.48 27.06
N LYS A 333 26.77 7.88 28.17
CA LYS A 333 27.83 6.85 28.14
C LYS A 333 27.45 5.64 27.30
N TRP A 334 26.18 5.25 27.31
CA TRP A 334 25.68 4.06 26.63
C TRP A 334 25.28 4.28 25.17
N GLN A 335 25.19 5.52 24.69
CA GLN A 335 24.62 5.81 23.36
C GLN A 335 25.37 5.14 22.22
N ASN A 336 26.72 5.14 22.23
CA ASN A 336 27.48 4.46 21.20
C ASN A 336 27.23 2.95 21.26
N PHE A 337 27.39 2.33 22.42
CA PHE A 337 27.20 0.89 22.59
C PHE A 337 25.78 0.44 22.18
N ALA A 338 24.75 1.16 22.63
CA ALA A 338 23.35 0.90 22.27
C ALA A 338 23.09 1.08 20.76
N ALA A 339 23.71 2.08 20.12
CA ALA A 339 23.63 2.22 18.66
C ALA A 339 24.26 1.03 17.93
N ALA A 340 25.38 0.50 18.44
CA ALA A 340 26.02 -0.70 17.89
C ALA A 340 25.18 -1.97 18.10
N THR A 341 24.56 -2.15 19.26
CA THR A 341 23.68 -3.32 19.49
C THR A 341 22.45 -3.27 18.60
N ALA A 342 21.83 -2.09 18.44
CA ALA A 342 20.71 -1.89 17.52
C ALA A 342 21.07 -2.20 16.05
N ALA A 343 22.21 -1.67 15.58
CA ALA A 343 22.71 -1.92 14.23
C ALA A 343 23.02 -3.40 14.00
N SER A 344 23.59 -4.06 15.00
CA SER A 344 23.91 -5.49 14.97
C SER A 344 22.64 -6.35 14.88
N ALA A 345 21.61 -6.00 15.65
CA ALA A 345 20.32 -6.65 15.58
C ALA A 345 19.64 -6.43 14.21
N ALA A 346 19.75 -5.22 13.64
CA ALA A 346 19.25 -4.94 12.30
C ALA A 346 19.89 -5.86 11.24
N LYS A 347 21.21 -6.06 11.28
CA LYS A 347 21.88 -7.03 10.38
C LYS A 347 21.43 -8.47 10.64
N ALA A 348 21.27 -8.87 11.90
CA ALA A 348 20.76 -10.19 12.26
C ALA A 348 19.33 -10.45 11.75
N ILE A 349 18.46 -9.42 11.79
CA ILE A 349 17.12 -9.48 11.19
C ILE A 349 17.22 -9.69 9.67
N LEU A 350 18.09 -8.94 8.98
CA LEU A 350 18.25 -9.05 7.53
C LEU A 350 18.77 -10.43 7.09
N GLU A 351 19.63 -11.11 7.87
CA GLU A 351 20.03 -12.49 7.55
C GLU A 351 18.86 -13.49 7.56
N ARG A 352 17.81 -13.19 8.32
CA ARG A 352 16.62 -14.02 8.47
C ARG A 352 15.50 -13.60 7.50
N TYR A 353 15.64 -12.46 6.85
CA TYR A 353 14.66 -11.95 5.90
C TYR A 353 14.86 -12.62 4.54
N ALA A 354 13.96 -13.52 4.17
CA ALA A 354 14.07 -14.25 2.92
C ALA A 354 13.89 -13.32 1.71
N ARG A 355 14.75 -13.46 0.70
CA ARG A 355 14.51 -12.89 -0.63
C ARG A 355 13.34 -13.62 -1.26
N THR A 356 12.40 -12.89 -1.82
CA THR A 356 11.43 -13.48 -2.75
C THR A 356 12.06 -13.63 -4.12
N ASP A 357 11.63 -14.65 -4.86
CA ASP A 357 12.09 -14.84 -6.24
C ASP A 357 11.81 -13.56 -7.06
N PRO A 358 12.79 -13.10 -7.88
CA PRO A 358 12.54 -12.07 -8.85
C PRO A 358 11.41 -12.52 -9.77
N LEU A 359 10.43 -11.65 -10.02
CA LEU A 359 9.50 -11.87 -11.12
C LEU A 359 10.34 -12.12 -12.40
N PRO A 360 10.06 -13.18 -13.19
CA PRO A 360 10.90 -13.57 -14.31
C PRO A 360 11.17 -12.39 -15.24
N HIS A 361 12.46 -12.16 -15.53
CA HIS A 361 12.95 -11.06 -16.34
C HIS A 361 12.42 -11.17 -17.78
N GLY A 362 11.45 -10.34 -18.15
CA GLY A 362 11.17 -9.98 -19.53
C GLY A 362 12.18 -8.92 -20.04
N PRO A 363 12.45 -8.86 -21.35
CA PRO A 363 13.45 -7.95 -21.91
C PRO A 363 13.06 -6.48 -21.71
N ARG A 364 14.06 -5.63 -21.38
CA ARG A 364 13.93 -4.18 -21.30
C ARG A 364 13.97 -3.55 -22.69
N PHE A 365 12.93 -2.81 -23.09
CA PHE A 365 12.96 -1.35 -23.34
C PHE A 365 11.55 -0.84 -23.77
N VAL A 366 11.09 0.24 -23.09
CA VAL A 366 10.00 1.20 -23.40
C VAL A 366 8.60 0.67 -23.77
N GLN A 367 7.77 0.42 -22.75
CA GLN A 367 6.30 0.37 -22.87
C GLN A 367 5.64 0.52 -21.47
N SER A 368 5.94 1.62 -20.77
CA SER A 368 5.89 1.72 -19.30
C SER A 368 4.53 1.56 -18.60
N HIS A 369 3.43 1.18 -19.25
CA HIS A 369 2.16 1.03 -18.54
C HIS A 369 1.19 -0.03 -19.09
N LEU A 370 1.65 -1.11 -19.73
CA LEU A 370 0.77 -2.29 -19.92
C LEU A 370 0.97 -3.27 -18.75
N GLY A 371 -0.09 -3.63 -18.03
CA GLY A 371 -0.05 -4.59 -16.91
C GLY A 371 0.26 -4.00 -15.52
N THR A 372 0.04 -2.71 -15.32
CA THR A 372 0.27 -1.95 -14.07
C THR A 372 -0.70 -2.41 -12.98
N SER A 373 -0.24 -2.53 -11.73
CA SER A 373 -1.07 -2.84 -10.55
C SER A 373 -1.91 -1.64 -10.10
N PHE A 374 -2.91 -1.87 -9.26
CA PHE A 374 -3.80 -0.80 -8.81
C PHE A 374 -3.08 0.22 -7.92
N SER A 375 -2.23 -0.25 -7.02
CA SER A 375 -1.39 0.60 -6.17
C SER A 375 -0.50 1.56 -6.97
N GLU A 376 0.10 1.09 -8.06
CA GLU A 376 0.88 1.92 -8.99
C GLU A 376 0.01 2.96 -9.72
N VAL A 377 -1.21 2.60 -10.13
CA VAL A 377 -2.16 3.53 -10.74
C VAL A 377 -2.65 4.58 -9.73
N GLN A 378 -2.93 4.20 -8.48
CA GLN A 378 -3.26 5.16 -7.41
C GLN A 378 -2.12 6.16 -7.17
N GLN A 379 -0.87 5.72 -7.21
CA GLN A 379 0.28 6.61 -7.08
C GLN A 379 0.36 7.61 -8.25
N LEU A 380 0.14 7.16 -9.49
CA LEU A 380 0.07 8.04 -10.68
C LEU A 380 -1.08 9.06 -10.57
N VAL A 381 -2.24 8.61 -10.08
CA VAL A 381 -3.44 9.44 -9.89
C VAL A 381 -3.24 10.48 -8.79
N ALA A 382 -2.63 10.10 -7.66
CA ALA A 382 -2.33 11.00 -6.54
C ALA A 382 -1.29 12.06 -6.93
N THR A 383 -0.21 11.64 -7.61
CA THR A 383 0.85 12.55 -8.10
C THR A 383 0.29 13.62 -9.06
N SER A 384 -0.72 13.27 -9.85
CA SER A 384 -1.40 14.18 -10.78
C SER A 384 -2.36 15.19 -10.10
N VAL A 385 -2.90 14.88 -8.91
CA VAL A 385 -3.74 15.81 -8.13
C VAL A 385 -2.87 16.81 -7.36
N THR A 386 -1.72 16.36 -6.85
CA THR A 386 -0.78 17.22 -6.11
C THR A 386 -0.09 18.26 -6.99
N SER A 387 0.08 18.00 -8.31
CA SER A 387 0.71 18.96 -9.22
C SER A 387 -0.19 20.16 -9.57
N THR A 388 -1.50 20.05 -9.40
CA THR A 388 -2.46 21.14 -9.69
C THR A 388 -2.78 21.99 -8.45
N LEU A 389 -2.66 21.43 -7.25
CA LEU A 389 -2.84 22.16 -5.98
C LEU A 389 -1.65 23.08 -5.63
N SER A 390 -0.49 22.88 -6.25
CA SER A 390 0.68 23.77 -6.11
C SER A 390 0.52 25.12 -6.84
N ALA A 391 -0.53 25.30 -7.64
CA ALA A 391 -0.75 26.52 -8.44
C ALA A 391 -1.96 27.36 -7.97
N SER A 392 -2.65 27.00 -6.88
CA SER A 392 -3.80 27.77 -6.39
C SER A 392 -4.03 27.61 -4.88
N ALA A 393 -3.64 28.65 -4.12
CA ALA A 393 -4.00 28.97 -2.72
C ALA A 393 -3.46 28.01 -1.63
N ALA A 394 -2.72 28.43 -0.59
CA ALA A 394 -2.88 29.61 0.26
C ALA A 394 -4.33 29.88 0.68
N SER A 395 -4.98 28.90 1.33
CA SER A 395 -5.93 29.13 2.44
C SER A 395 -6.38 27.79 3.06
N PRO A 396 -6.56 27.72 4.39
CA PRO A 396 -6.91 26.49 5.08
C PRO A 396 -8.42 26.24 5.03
N LEU A 397 -8.84 25.09 4.47
CA LEU A 397 -10.21 24.62 4.62
C LEU A 397 -10.34 23.86 5.94
N LEU A 398 -10.81 24.58 6.95
CA LEU A 398 -11.35 24.05 8.19
C LEU A 398 -12.61 23.22 7.92
N ALA A 399 -12.72 22.12 8.66
CA ALA A 399 -13.92 21.33 8.80
C ALA A 399 -15.11 22.21 9.21
N SER A 400 -16.21 22.12 8.47
CA SER A 400 -17.51 22.62 8.90
C SER A 400 -18.40 21.45 9.28
N GLU A 401 -18.81 21.45 10.55
CA GLU A 401 -19.89 20.63 11.10
C GLU A 401 -21.19 20.79 10.29
N GLU A 402 -21.84 19.67 10.00
CA GLU A 402 -23.18 19.66 9.38
C GLU A 402 -24.23 20.24 10.34
N LYS A 403 -24.86 21.34 9.94
CA LYS A 403 -26.19 21.72 10.43
C LYS A 403 -27.25 21.18 9.46
N PRO A 404 -28.33 20.54 9.94
CA PRO A 404 -29.40 20.08 9.08
C PRO A 404 -30.24 21.27 8.59
N GLY A 405 -30.42 21.41 7.28
CA GLY A 405 -31.44 22.30 6.69
C GLY A 405 -30.99 23.37 5.68
N ALA A 406 -29.88 23.20 4.94
CA ALA A 406 -29.55 24.10 3.82
C ALA A 406 -29.99 23.49 2.47
N PRO A 407 -30.61 24.27 1.55
CA PRO A 407 -31.08 23.76 0.27
C PRO A 407 -29.91 23.43 -0.67
N PHE A 408 -30.02 22.30 -1.35
CA PHE A 408 -29.06 21.82 -2.36
C PHE A 408 -28.84 22.92 -3.43
N LYS A 409 -27.59 23.40 -3.60
CA LYS A 409 -27.26 24.34 -4.69
C LYS A 409 -27.59 23.67 -6.02
N SER A 410 -28.50 24.28 -6.80
CA SER A 410 -28.90 23.72 -8.09
C SER A 410 -27.74 23.80 -9.08
N THR A 411 -27.12 22.67 -9.41
CA THR A 411 -26.25 22.53 -10.56
C THR A 411 -27.10 22.68 -11.81
N VAL A 412 -26.86 23.73 -12.61
CA VAL A 412 -27.52 23.94 -13.90
C VAL A 412 -27.22 22.73 -14.79
N ARG A 413 -28.23 21.91 -15.09
CA ARG A 413 -28.06 20.71 -15.93
C ARG A 413 -27.80 21.11 -17.38
N PRO A 414 -26.87 20.45 -18.09
CA PRO A 414 -26.62 20.71 -19.51
C PRO A 414 -27.88 20.47 -20.35
N LYS A 415 -28.13 21.33 -21.35
CA LYS A 415 -29.21 21.13 -22.32
C LYS A 415 -28.94 19.86 -23.13
N LEU A 416 -29.95 18.98 -23.17
CA LEU A 416 -29.89 17.76 -23.97
C LEU A 416 -29.91 18.07 -25.46
N ASP A 417 -29.37 17.14 -26.24
CA ASP A 417 -29.50 17.15 -27.69
C ASP A 417 -30.98 17.01 -28.08
N GLN A 418 -31.43 17.84 -29.02
CA GLN A 418 -32.83 17.84 -29.48
C GLN A 418 -33.12 16.69 -30.45
N ASP A 419 -32.05 16.14 -31.05
CA ASP A 419 -32.09 14.94 -31.88
C ASP A 419 -31.68 13.73 -31.03
N THR A 420 -32.67 13.00 -30.52
CA THR A 420 -32.43 11.86 -29.61
C THR A 420 -32.02 10.59 -30.36
N SER A 421 -32.34 10.49 -31.65
CA SER A 421 -32.03 9.31 -32.46
C SER A 421 -30.60 9.41 -33.02
N PRO A 422 -29.75 8.41 -32.82
CA PRO A 422 -28.36 8.52 -33.23
C PRO A 422 -28.20 8.38 -34.75
N GLN A 423 -27.49 9.32 -35.39
CA GLN A 423 -27.18 9.30 -36.81
C GLN A 423 -25.69 8.99 -37.05
N TRP A 424 -25.32 7.75 -36.73
CA TRP A 424 -23.91 7.34 -36.65
C TRP A 424 -23.09 7.56 -37.93
N ASP A 425 -23.72 7.42 -39.09
CA ASP A 425 -23.03 7.44 -40.39
C ASP A 425 -23.24 8.76 -41.15
N THR A 426 -23.94 9.73 -40.56
CA THR A 426 -24.09 11.07 -41.12
C THR A 426 -22.77 11.86 -40.96
N PRO A 427 -22.18 12.39 -42.06
CA PRO A 427 -20.94 13.16 -41.98
C PRO A 427 -21.04 14.33 -41.01
N ASN A 428 -20.01 14.51 -40.17
CA ASN A 428 -19.92 15.56 -39.16
C ASN A 428 -21.04 15.57 -38.10
N TRP A 429 -21.90 14.53 -38.02
CA TRP A 429 -22.89 14.43 -36.94
C TRP A 429 -22.20 14.31 -35.58
N LEU A 430 -21.19 13.44 -35.46
CA LEU A 430 -20.21 13.49 -34.37
C LEU A 430 -19.23 14.67 -34.61
N ASN A 431 -19.63 15.85 -34.14
CA ASN A 431 -19.06 17.15 -34.51
C ASN A 431 -17.84 17.59 -33.67
N GLN A 432 -17.41 16.80 -32.69
CA GLN A 432 -16.24 17.09 -31.86
C GLN A 432 -15.23 15.95 -31.93
N ARG A 433 -13.93 16.29 -31.98
CA ARG A 433 -12.82 15.35 -31.86
C ARG A 433 -12.13 15.52 -30.52
N LEU A 434 -11.91 14.42 -29.81
CA LEU A 434 -11.20 14.41 -28.53
C LEU A 434 -10.02 13.44 -28.58
N GLU A 435 -8.88 13.89 -28.05
CA GLU A 435 -7.73 13.04 -27.77
C GLU A 435 -7.72 12.73 -26.28
N LEU A 436 -7.74 11.46 -25.96
CA LEU A 436 -7.95 10.91 -24.63
C LEU A 436 -6.79 10.01 -24.24
N GLU A 437 -6.48 10.00 -22.96
CA GLU A 437 -5.56 9.05 -22.37
C GLU A 437 -6.05 8.65 -20.98
N GLY A 438 -5.67 7.47 -20.50
CA GLY A 438 -6.07 6.98 -19.18
C GLY A 438 -5.81 5.50 -19.04
N PHE A 439 -6.74 4.77 -18.43
CA PHE A 439 -6.57 3.37 -18.04
C PHE A 439 -7.70 2.49 -18.58
N CYS A 440 -7.35 1.25 -18.91
CA CYS A 440 -8.27 0.18 -19.28
C CYS A 440 -7.83 -1.13 -18.61
N PRO A 441 -8.74 -2.05 -18.30
CA PRO A 441 -8.36 -3.30 -17.65
C PRO A 441 -7.92 -4.36 -18.66
N ASP A 442 -6.91 -5.12 -18.27
CA ASP A 442 -6.36 -6.25 -19.03
C ASP A 442 -7.08 -7.54 -18.66
N VAL A 443 -8.36 -7.62 -19.03
CA VAL A 443 -9.16 -8.84 -18.86
C VAL A 443 -8.78 -9.82 -19.97
N VAL A 444 -7.74 -10.62 -19.76
CA VAL A 444 -7.31 -11.72 -20.64
C VAL A 444 -7.24 -12.99 -19.78
N ILE A 445 -8.23 -13.87 -19.87
CA ILE A 445 -8.24 -15.11 -19.08
C ILE A 445 -7.90 -16.27 -19.99
N GLN A 446 -6.80 -16.99 -19.71
CA GLN A 446 -6.54 -18.32 -20.29
C GLN A 446 -6.18 -19.39 -19.24
N CYS A 447 -6.57 -19.25 -17.97
CA CYS A 447 -6.41 -20.36 -17.02
C CYS A 447 -7.34 -20.30 -15.80
N ALA A 448 -7.53 -21.46 -15.16
CA ALA A 448 -8.37 -21.65 -13.98
C ALA A 448 -7.93 -20.84 -12.74
N SER A 449 -6.69 -20.31 -12.71
CA SER A 449 -6.16 -19.57 -11.56
C SER A 449 -6.40 -18.06 -11.63
N THR A 450 -6.76 -17.48 -12.79
CA THR A 450 -6.89 -16.03 -12.94
C THR A 450 -7.96 -15.42 -12.02
N LEU A 451 -9.15 -16.03 -11.96
CA LEU A 451 -10.21 -15.55 -11.08
C LEU A 451 -9.78 -15.63 -9.60
N ASN A 452 -9.10 -16.71 -9.19
CA ASN A 452 -8.59 -16.86 -7.83
C ASN A 452 -7.63 -15.72 -7.48
N SER A 453 -6.66 -15.42 -8.37
CA SER A 453 -5.74 -14.30 -8.15
C SER A 453 -6.48 -12.97 -8.06
N MET A 454 -7.50 -12.71 -8.88
CA MET A 454 -8.28 -11.46 -8.81
C MET A 454 -9.16 -11.35 -7.55
N ILE A 455 -9.60 -12.49 -6.98
CA ILE A 455 -10.32 -12.56 -5.69
C ILE A 455 -9.36 -12.32 -4.51
N GLU A 456 -8.09 -12.72 -4.62
CA GLU A 456 -7.11 -12.55 -3.55
C GLU A 456 -6.66 -11.09 -3.36
N SER A 457 -6.47 -10.34 -4.45
CA SER A 457 -5.96 -8.97 -4.36
C SER A 457 -6.42 -8.08 -5.51
N ASP A 458 -6.63 -6.82 -5.16
CA ASP A 458 -6.93 -5.73 -6.08
C ASP A 458 -5.80 -5.48 -7.11
N ASP A 459 -4.54 -5.72 -6.73
CA ASP A 459 -3.35 -5.57 -7.58
C ASP A 459 -3.22 -6.65 -8.66
N ASN A 460 -4.00 -7.72 -8.54
CA ASN A 460 -4.07 -8.78 -9.55
C ASN A 460 -5.06 -8.46 -10.67
N ILE A 461 -5.85 -7.38 -10.53
CA ILE A 461 -6.65 -6.81 -11.61
C ILE A 461 -5.76 -5.84 -12.41
N LYS A 462 -5.06 -6.37 -13.41
CA LYS A 462 -4.07 -5.61 -14.17
C LYS A 462 -4.71 -4.54 -15.06
N LEU A 463 -4.07 -3.38 -15.13
CA LEU A 463 -4.50 -2.24 -15.93
C LEU A 463 -3.43 -1.86 -16.95
N SER A 464 -3.88 -1.48 -18.14
CA SER A 464 -3.05 -0.88 -19.19
C SER A 464 -3.39 0.59 -19.39
N VAL A 465 -2.39 1.41 -19.69
CA VAL A 465 -2.64 2.74 -20.24
C VAL A 465 -3.25 2.62 -21.62
N ALA A 466 -4.28 3.43 -21.85
CA ALA A 466 -4.96 3.54 -23.12
C ALA A 466 -4.83 4.97 -23.65
N HIS A 467 -4.46 5.10 -24.92
CA HIS A 467 -4.57 6.32 -25.71
C HIS A 467 -5.64 6.11 -26.78
N LEU A 468 -6.60 7.02 -26.85
CA LEU A 468 -7.70 6.95 -27.80
C LEU A 468 -7.96 8.32 -28.41
N THR A 469 -8.26 8.32 -29.71
CA THR A 469 -8.88 9.48 -30.35
C THR A 469 -10.31 9.09 -30.69
N ILE A 470 -11.26 9.94 -30.31
CA ILE A 470 -12.69 9.69 -30.55
C ILE A 470 -13.35 10.88 -31.23
N ARG A 471 -14.45 10.61 -31.93
CA ARG A 471 -15.44 11.61 -32.33
C ARG A 471 -16.65 11.52 -31.41
N THR A 472 -17.20 12.65 -30.99
CA THR A 472 -18.34 12.74 -30.05
C THR A 472 -19.31 13.84 -30.46
N ARG A 473 -20.56 13.74 -30.00
CA ARG A 473 -21.51 14.87 -30.03
C ARG A 473 -21.09 15.97 -29.05
N SER A 474 -21.45 17.21 -29.37
CA SER A 474 -21.22 18.37 -28.51
C SER A 474 -22.21 18.50 -27.36
N ARG A 475 -23.38 17.86 -27.46
CA ARG A 475 -24.42 17.85 -26.43
C ARG A 475 -24.74 16.42 -25.98
N PRO A 476 -25.00 16.20 -24.67
CA PRO A 476 -25.40 14.89 -24.18
C PRO A 476 -26.83 14.55 -24.63
N PHE A 477 -27.11 13.27 -24.83
CA PHE A 477 -28.46 12.79 -25.11
C PHE A 477 -29.21 12.40 -23.84
N ALA A 478 -28.50 12.16 -22.73
CA ALA A 478 -29.12 11.86 -21.44
C ALA A 478 -28.35 12.50 -20.26
N ASN A 479 -29.09 12.85 -19.20
CA ASN A 479 -28.57 13.38 -17.94
C ASN A 479 -28.95 12.43 -16.80
N GLY A 480 -27.97 11.79 -16.18
CA GLY A 480 -28.13 11.06 -14.92
C GLY A 480 -28.01 11.98 -13.69
N ALA A 481 -28.06 11.39 -12.50
CA ALA A 481 -27.92 12.14 -11.24
C ALA A 481 -26.53 12.77 -11.08
N MET A 482 -25.47 12.04 -11.46
CA MET A 482 -24.07 12.43 -11.22
C MET A 482 -23.26 12.68 -12.50
N ARG A 483 -23.84 12.37 -13.67
CA ARG A 483 -23.14 12.33 -14.96
C ARG A 483 -24.05 12.60 -16.14
N THR A 484 -23.47 13.01 -17.26
CA THR A 484 -24.12 13.07 -18.57
C THR A 484 -23.65 11.94 -19.47
N ALA A 485 -24.46 11.57 -20.47
CA ALA A 485 -24.12 10.57 -21.48
C ALA A 485 -24.19 11.17 -22.87
N THR A 486 -23.16 10.94 -23.68
CA THR A 486 -22.99 11.53 -25.01
C THR A 486 -22.55 10.46 -26.01
N TYR A 487 -23.12 10.49 -27.21
CA TYR A 487 -22.75 9.57 -28.29
C TYR A 487 -21.30 9.80 -28.76
N ALA A 488 -20.56 8.72 -28.92
CA ALA A 488 -19.17 8.74 -29.36
C ALA A 488 -18.81 7.54 -30.24
N ARG A 489 -17.73 7.67 -31.00
CA ARG A 489 -17.14 6.60 -31.81
C ARG A 489 -15.62 6.77 -31.86
N PRO A 490 -14.82 5.74 -31.54
CA PRO A 490 -13.38 5.74 -31.81
C PRO A 490 -13.08 5.93 -33.30
N MET A 491 -11.89 6.41 -33.64
CA MET A 491 -11.55 6.81 -35.01
C MET A 491 -11.53 5.65 -36.01
N HIS A 492 -11.15 4.46 -35.57
CA HIS A 492 -10.94 3.28 -36.43
C HIS A 492 -11.93 2.14 -36.16
N THR A 493 -12.82 2.31 -35.19
CA THR A 493 -13.88 1.37 -34.83
C THR A 493 -15.22 1.83 -35.40
N THR A 494 -15.97 0.92 -36.04
CA THR A 494 -17.31 1.21 -36.57
C THR A 494 -18.41 1.06 -35.53
N SER A 495 -18.16 0.31 -34.47
CA SER A 495 -19.11 0.10 -33.37
C SER A 495 -19.46 1.40 -32.63
N PRO A 496 -20.72 1.59 -32.21
CA PRO A 496 -21.14 2.78 -31.48
C PRO A 496 -20.76 2.72 -29.99
N PHE A 497 -20.39 3.86 -29.41
CA PHE A 497 -20.01 4.02 -28.01
C PHE A 497 -20.75 5.19 -27.35
N VAL A 498 -20.70 5.21 -26.03
CA VAL A 498 -21.14 6.32 -25.19
C VAL A 498 -19.98 6.75 -24.32
N ILE A 499 -19.80 8.07 -24.19
CA ILE A 499 -18.96 8.64 -23.14
C ILE A 499 -19.85 9.16 -22.01
N LYS A 500 -19.46 8.88 -20.77
CA LYS A 500 -20.08 9.48 -19.58
C LYS A 500 -19.14 10.52 -18.99
N LYS A 501 -19.67 11.73 -18.74
CA LYS A 501 -18.94 12.86 -18.13
C LYS A 501 -19.54 13.19 -16.77
N PHE A 502 -18.73 13.25 -15.74
CA PHE A 502 -19.17 13.45 -14.36
C PHE A 502 -19.15 14.93 -13.96
N PHE A 503 -20.12 15.36 -13.13
CA PHE A 503 -20.30 16.79 -12.78
C PHE A 503 -19.26 17.34 -11.79
N ASN A 504 -18.53 16.48 -11.07
CA ASN A 504 -17.49 16.87 -10.10
C ASN A 504 -16.17 16.19 -10.51
N HIS A 505 -15.03 16.88 -10.42
CA HIS A 505 -13.84 16.53 -11.20
C HIS A 505 -12.72 15.84 -10.40
N ASP A 506 -12.47 16.24 -9.14
CA ASP A 506 -11.24 15.82 -8.44
C ASP A 506 -11.40 14.57 -7.56
N ALA A 507 -12.59 14.33 -7.00
CA ALA A 507 -12.87 13.16 -6.16
C ALA A 507 -13.28 11.89 -6.95
N LEU A 508 -13.62 12.04 -8.23
CA LEU A 508 -14.31 10.99 -9.00
C LEU A 508 -13.41 10.07 -9.83
N PHE A 509 -12.20 10.48 -10.21
CA PHE A 509 -11.34 9.65 -11.05
C PHE A 509 -10.84 8.35 -10.36
N PRO A 510 -10.44 8.36 -9.07
CA PRO A 510 -10.15 7.12 -8.35
C PRO A 510 -11.38 6.18 -8.25
N ALA A 511 -12.57 6.74 -8.01
CA ALA A 511 -13.81 5.97 -7.96
C ALA A 511 -14.15 5.34 -9.32
N MET A 512 -13.95 6.05 -10.43
CA MET A 512 -14.12 5.50 -11.78
C MET A 512 -13.13 4.35 -12.09
N ILE A 513 -11.91 4.42 -11.57
CA ILE A 513 -10.94 3.33 -11.71
C ILE A 513 -11.40 2.12 -10.87
N GLU A 514 -11.98 2.36 -9.69
CA GLU A 514 -12.55 1.30 -8.86
C GLU A 514 -13.74 0.62 -9.55
N ASP A 515 -14.69 1.39 -10.12
CA ASP A 515 -15.81 0.87 -10.90
C ASP A 515 -15.35 0.01 -12.09
N MET A 516 -14.33 0.49 -12.82
CA MET A 516 -13.72 -0.25 -13.92
C MET A 516 -13.13 -1.60 -13.45
N ARG A 517 -12.57 -1.66 -12.24
CA ARG A 517 -12.02 -2.90 -11.64
C ARG A 517 -13.12 -3.84 -11.18
N ILE A 518 -14.20 -3.31 -10.60
CA ILE A 518 -15.41 -4.09 -10.25
C ILE A 518 -15.94 -4.77 -11.50
N GLN A 519 -16.12 -4.02 -12.61
CA GLN A 519 -16.58 -4.57 -13.89
C GLN A 519 -15.64 -5.67 -14.43
N ALA A 520 -14.33 -5.48 -14.34
CA ALA A 520 -13.35 -6.47 -14.76
C ALA A 520 -13.44 -7.77 -13.95
N LEU A 521 -13.63 -7.69 -12.63
CA LEU A 521 -13.81 -8.86 -11.76
C LEU A 521 -15.15 -9.54 -12.00
N CYS A 522 -16.24 -8.79 -12.14
CA CYS A 522 -17.55 -9.33 -12.53
C CYS A 522 -17.45 -10.11 -13.85
N LYS A 523 -16.67 -9.60 -14.81
CA LYS A 523 -16.44 -10.29 -16.08
C LYS A 523 -15.65 -11.59 -15.92
N ALA A 524 -14.67 -11.62 -15.01
CA ALA A 524 -13.95 -12.85 -14.70
C ALA A 524 -14.86 -13.92 -14.08
N PHE A 525 -15.76 -13.54 -13.16
CA PHE A 525 -16.80 -14.44 -12.67
C PHE A 525 -17.72 -14.92 -13.79
N ALA A 526 -18.11 -14.03 -14.70
CA ALA A 526 -19.00 -14.35 -15.81
C ALA A 526 -18.38 -15.34 -16.80
N LEU A 527 -17.09 -15.22 -17.10
CA LEU A 527 -16.35 -16.18 -17.92
C LEU A 527 -16.46 -17.60 -17.35
N GLU A 528 -16.14 -17.75 -16.07
CA GLU A 528 -16.22 -19.05 -15.40
C GLU A 528 -17.66 -19.56 -15.32
N PHE A 529 -18.63 -18.73 -14.93
CA PHE A 529 -20.04 -19.11 -14.87
C PHE A 529 -20.57 -19.58 -16.23
N ASN A 530 -20.23 -18.87 -17.32
CA ASN A 530 -20.67 -19.20 -18.67
C ASN A 530 -20.04 -20.50 -19.19
N SER A 531 -18.86 -20.86 -18.72
CA SER A 531 -18.23 -22.16 -19.03
C SER A 531 -18.97 -23.33 -18.36
N LEU A 532 -19.58 -23.09 -17.18
CA LEU A 532 -20.31 -24.09 -16.41
C LEU A 532 -21.80 -24.19 -16.79
N VAL A 533 -22.39 -23.09 -17.28
CA VAL A 533 -23.83 -22.99 -17.57
C VAL A 533 -24.07 -22.67 -19.06
N PRO A 534 -24.34 -23.67 -19.91
CA PRO A 534 -24.69 -23.46 -21.31
C PRO A 534 -25.93 -22.59 -21.48
N GLY A 535 -25.99 -21.80 -22.57
CA GLY A 535 -27.13 -20.94 -22.91
C GLY A 535 -26.70 -19.50 -23.18
N VAL A 536 -27.63 -18.56 -23.00
CA VAL A 536 -27.37 -17.12 -23.14
C VAL A 536 -26.30 -16.69 -22.11
N PRO A 537 -25.17 -16.12 -22.54
CA PRO A 537 -24.07 -15.80 -21.62
C PRO A 537 -24.41 -14.58 -20.77
N VAL A 538 -24.06 -14.60 -19.49
CA VAL A 538 -23.99 -13.38 -18.68
C VAL A 538 -22.74 -12.62 -19.13
N ASP A 539 -22.88 -11.38 -19.57
CA ASP A 539 -21.74 -10.55 -19.97
C ASP A 539 -21.81 -9.19 -19.27
N PHE A 540 -20.64 -8.59 -19.03
CA PHE A 540 -20.52 -7.28 -18.40
C PHE A 540 -19.81 -6.32 -19.33
N VAL A 541 -20.34 -5.10 -19.43
CA VAL A 541 -19.60 -3.97 -19.96
C VAL A 541 -18.36 -3.74 -19.10
N VAL A 542 -17.23 -3.56 -19.77
CA VAL A 542 -15.98 -3.16 -19.13
C VAL A 542 -15.59 -1.82 -19.71
N THR A 543 -15.58 -0.81 -18.85
CA THR A 543 -15.31 0.58 -19.25
C THR A 543 -13.81 0.87 -19.34
N MET A 544 -13.47 1.97 -20.02
CA MET A 544 -12.16 2.59 -19.86
C MET A 544 -12.32 3.95 -19.20
N SER A 545 -11.44 4.27 -18.26
CA SER A 545 -11.43 5.53 -17.52
C SER A 545 -10.34 6.44 -18.07
N LEU A 546 -10.74 7.52 -18.72
CA LEU A 546 -9.90 8.40 -19.53
C LEU A 546 -10.02 9.86 -19.08
N HIS A 547 -9.09 10.71 -19.48
CA HIS A 547 -9.18 12.16 -19.41
C HIS A 547 -8.73 12.78 -20.73
N ARG A 548 -9.15 14.02 -20.99
CA ARG A 548 -8.71 14.76 -22.17
C ARG A 548 -7.23 15.14 -22.05
N LYS A 549 -6.45 14.87 -23.09
CA LYS A 549 -5.05 15.32 -23.17
C LYS A 549 -5.01 16.84 -23.36
N THR A 550 -4.49 17.59 -22.38
CA THR A 550 -4.24 19.04 -22.46
C THR A 550 -2.84 19.36 -21.93
N ASP A 551 -2.22 20.45 -22.42
CA ASP A 551 -0.82 20.78 -22.09
C ASP A 551 -0.59 21.27 -20.64
N LYS A 552 -1.64 21.62 -19.87
CA LYS A 552 -1.48 22.34 -18.59
C LYS A 552 -2.48 22.03 -17.46
N SER A 553 -3.36 21.05 -17.58
CA SER A 553 -4.24 20.62 -16.47
C SER A 553 -4.74 19.18 -16.65
N ARG A 554 -5.15 18.51 -15.56
CA ARG A 554 -5.84 17.23 -15.67
C ARG A 554 -7.18 17.47 -16.37
N GLY A 555 -7.37 16.87 -17.55
CA GLY A 555 -8.61 17.02 -18.33
C GLY A 555 -9.82 16.42 -17.60
N GLU A 556 -11.02 16.87 -17.98
CA GLU A 556 -12.31 16.34 -17.51
C GLU A 556 -12.32 14.79 -17.56
N PRO A 557 -12.62 14.07 -16.45
CA PRO A 557 -12.65 12.62 -16.41
C PRO A 557 -13.85 12.08 -17.19
N ILE A 558 -13.60 11.07 -18.02
CA ILE A 558 -14.54 10.48 -18.98
C ILE A 558 -14.45 8.96 -18.86
N SER A 559 -15.58 8.28 -18.71
CA SER A 559 -15.63 6.84 -19.00
C SER A 559 -16.18 6.61 -20.40
N ILE A 560 -15.62 5.65 -21.13
CA ILE A 560 -16.14 5.20 -22.44
C ILE A 560 -16.63 3.76 -22.33
N GLU A 561 -17.79 3.49 -22.93
CA GLU A 561 -18.44 2.19 -22.92
C GLU A 561 -19.24 1.94 -24.21
N PRO A 562 -19.49 0.67 -24.61
CA PRO A 562 -20.31 0.38 -25.78
C PRO A 562 -21.72 0.98 -25.64
N PHE A 563 -22.26 1.51 -26.74
CA PHE A 563 -23.66 1.90 -26.79
C PHE A 563 -24.53 0.63 -26.80
N ILE A 564 -25.49 0.56 -25.88
CA ILE A 564 -26.42 -0.56 -25.76
C ILE A 564 -27.83 -0.05 -26.06
N SER A 565 -28.45 -0.61 -27.09
CA SER A 565 -29.84 -0.31 -27.46
C SER A 565 -30.77 -1.41 -26.96
N GLY A 566 -31.88 -1.01 -26.35
CA GLY A 566 -32.97 -1.89 -25.96
C GLY A 566 -33.51 -1.53 -24.57
N ASP A 567 -34.43 -2.35 -24.09
CA ASP A 567 -35.11 -2.11 -22.82
C ASP A 567 -34.19 -2.46 -21.64
N TYR A 568 -34.00 -1.47 -20.77
CA TYR A 568 -33.17 -1.62 -19.59
C TYR A 568 -33.94 -2.34 -18.48
N VAL A 569 -33.35 -3.41 -17.96
CA VAL A 569 -33.94 -4.24 -16.90
C VAL A 569 -32.97 -4.34 -15.72
N LYS A 570 -33.49 -4.18 -14.50
CA LYS A 570 -32.77 -4.48 -13.25
C LYS A 570 -33.26 -5.82 -12.72
N TYR A 571 -32.41 -6.84 -12.72
CA TYR A 571 -32.75 -8.20 -12.30
C TYR A 571 -32.65 -8.37 -10.79
N ASN A 572 -31.66 -7.75 -10.16
CA ASN A 572 -31.58 -7.59 -8.70
C ASN A 572 -30.87 -6.27 -8.38
N ASN A 573 -30.93 -5.83 -7.12
CA ASN A 573 -30.18 -4.67 -6.64
C ASN A 573 -29.10 -5.06 -5.62
N ASN A 574 -28.37 -4.07 -5.10
CA ASN A 574 -27.36 -4.26 -4.07
C ASN A 574 -27.94 -4.48 -2.65
N PHE A 575 -29.25 -4.67 -2.49
CA PHE A 575 -29.88 -4.89 -1.20
C PHE A 575 -30.84 -6.10 -1.22
N SER A 576 -32.15 -5.88 -1.31
CA SER A 576 -33.17 -6.95 -1.20
C SER A 576 -34.11 -7.05 -2.42
N TYR A 577 -33.96 -6.21 -3.43
CA TYR A 577 -34.81 -6.25 -4.61
C TYR A 577 -34.37 -7.38 -5.54
N VAL A 578 -35.35 -8.17 -5.99
CA VAL A 578 -35.23 -9.19 -7.03
C VAL A 578 -36.43 -9.02 -7.96
N LEU A 579 -36.21 -9.06 -9.27
CA LEU A 579 -37.28 -9.02 -10.26
C LEU A 579 -38.17 -10.25 -10.08
N ALA A 580 -39.45 -10.02 -9.75
CA ALA A 580 -40.39 -11.09 -9.38
C ALA A 580 -40.76 -12.00 -10.55
N GLU A 581 -40.80 -11.47 -11.77
CA GLU A 581 -41.12 -12.24 -12.96
C GLU A 581 -39.93 -13.11 -13.38
N SER A 582 -40.10 -14.43 -13.30
CA SER A 582 -39.11 -15.37 -13.82
C SER A 582 -39.06 -15.27 -15.34
N SER A 583 -37.84 -15.22 -15.86
CA SER A 583 -37.53 -15.34 -17.27
C SER A 583 -36.24 -16.15 -17.41
N ALA A 584 -36.00 -16.71 -18.59
CA ALA A 584 -34.81 -17.52 -18.84
C ALA A 584 -33.49 -16.80 -18.47
N PHE A 585 -33.46 -15.46 -18.61
CA PHE A 585 -32.30 -14.66 -18.21
C PHE A 585 -32.36 -14.18 -16.76
N ASN A 586 -33.52 -13.85 -16.20
CA ASN A 586 -33.61 -13.46 -14.79
C ASN A 586 -33.16 -14.60 -13.86
N ASP A 587 -33.62 -15.84 -14.11
CA ASP A 587 -33.18 -17.02 -13.35
C ASP A 587 -31.66 -17.19 -13.41
N ARG A 588 -31.08 -16.96 -14.59
CA ARG A 588 -29.63 -16.99 -14.79
C ARG A 588 -28.92 -15.88 -14.01
N ALA A 589 -29.46 -14.67 -13.98
CA ALA A 589 -28.92 -13.56 -13.22
C ALA A 589 -28.92 -13.85 -11.70
N GLN A 590 -30.02 -14.38 -11.15
CA GLN A 590 -30.06 -14.76 -9.73
C GLN A 590 -29.08 -15.90 -9.40
N ALA A 591 -28.99 -16.90 -10.27
CA ALA A 591 -28.03 -17.98 -10.11
C ALA A 591 -26.58 -17.50 -10.22
N PHE A 592 -26.31 -16.49 -11.05
CA PHE A 592 -24.98 -15.87 -11.17
C PHE A 592 -24.56 -15.19 -9.86
N SER A 593 -25.41 -14.35 -9.27
CA SER A 593 -25.13 -13.72 -7.96
C SER A 593 -24.82 -14.77 -6.89
N HIS A 594 -25.66 -15.82 -6.79
CA HIS A 594 -25.43 -16.91 -5.85
C HIS A 594 -24.12 -17.67 -6.14
N PHE A 595 -23.85 -17.98 -7.42
CA PHE A 595 -22.61 -18.62 -7.85
C PHE A 595 -21.38 -17.83 -7.42
N THR A 596 -21.36 -16.50 -7.57
CA THR A 596 -20.19 -15.69 -7.19
C THR A 596 -19.88 -15.77 -5.68
N PHE A 597 -20.92 -15.86 -4.84
CA PHE A 597 -20.78 -16.09 -3.41
C PHE A 597 -20.19 -17.46 -3.09
N GLU A 598 -20.72 -18.52 -3.70
CA GLU A 598 -20.22 -19.87 -3.50
C GLU A 598 -18.78 -20.01 -4.03
N ARG A 599 -18.51 -19.46 -5.22
CA ARG A 599 -17.23 -19.57 -5.93
C ARG A 599 -16.09 -18.82 -5.25
N SER A 600 -16.42 -17.77 -4.51
CA SER A 600 -15.47 -17.00 -3.69
C SER A 600 -15.36 -17.52 -2.26
N TRP A 601 -15.98 -18.66 -1.92
CA TRP A 601 -16.05 -19.20 -0.54
C TRP A 601 -16.65 -18.20 0.46
N GLY A 602 -17.68 -17.49 0.00
CA GLY A 602 -18.43 -16.51 0.79
C GLY A 602 -17.66 -15.23 1.09
N HIS A 603 -16.64 -14.89 0.32
CA HIS A 603 -15.91 -13.64 0.46
C HIS A 603 -16.49 -12.50 -0.37
N MET A 604 -17.14 -12.81 -1.50
CA MET A 604 -17.63 -11.82 -2.46
C MET A 604 -18.97 -12.21 -3.07
N MET A 605 -19.80 -11.24 -3.42
CA MET A 605 -21.06 -11.47 -4.14
C MET A 605 -21.31 -10.35 -5.13
N VAL A 606 -21.47 -10.70 -6.41
CA VAL A 606 -21.85 -9.75 -7.46
C VAL A 606 -23.36 -9.53 -7.43
N VAL A 607 -23.78 -8.29 -7.35
CA VAL A 607 -25.18 -7.84 -7.25
C VAL A 607 -25.39 -6.59 -8.10
N ASP A 608 -26.59 -6.01 -8.01
CA ASP A 608 -27.03 -4.90 -8.88
C ASP A 608 -26.94 -5.26 -10.36
N LEU A 609 -27.41 -6.47 -10.69
CA LEU A 609 -27.40 -6.99 -12.05
C LEU A 609 -28.46 -6.26 -12.87
N GLN A 610 -28.01 -5.40 -13.76
CA GLN A 610 -28.87 -4.53 -14.57
C GLN A 610 -28.26 -4.27 -15.95
N GLY A 611 -29.08 -4.09 -16.98
CA GLY A 611 -28.61 -3.87 -18.34
C GLY A 611 -29.68 -4.18 -19.39
N VAL A 612 -29.26 -4.52 -20.61
CA VAL A 612 -30.17 -4.87 -21.71
C VAL A 612 -29.95 -6.32 -22.10
N GLY A 613 -30.99 -7.14 -21.95
CA GLY A 613 -30.90 -8.57 -22.19
C GLY A 613 -29.78 -9.18 -21.36
N ASN A 614 -28.76 -9.70 -22.04
CA ASN A 614 -27.65 -10.43 -21.42
C ASN A 614 -26.36 -9.62 -21.22
N LEU A 615 -26.35 -8.36 -21.64
CA LEU A 615 -25.23 -7.44 -21.44
C LEU A 615 -25.54 -6.49 -20.29
N LEU A 616 -24.84 -6.71 -19.18
CA LEU A 616 -25.02 -6.00 -17.91
C LEU A 616 -24.03 -4.85 -17.77
N THR A 617 -24.42 -3.81 -17.04
CA THR A 617 -23.61 -2.60 -16.80
C THR A 617 -23.79 -2.11 -15.37
N ASP A 618 -22.83 -1.33 -14.88
CA ASP A 618 -22.81 -0.75 -13.53
C ASP A 618 -23.11 -1.78 -12.39
N PRO A 619 -22.42 -2.94 -12.33
CA PRO A 619 -22.63 -3.91 -11.25
C PRO A 619 -21.97 -3.49 -9.93
N CYS A 620 -22.38 -4.11 -8.83
CA CYS A 620 -21.82 -3.92 -7.49
C CYS A 620 -21.23 -5.24 -6.95
N ILE A 621 -20.20 -5.16 -6.09
CA ILE A 621 -19.67 -6.31 -5.35
C ILE A 621 -19.76 -6.03 -3.86
N HIS A 622 -20.48 -6.89 -3.14
CA HIS A 622 -20.36 -7.01 -1.69
C HIS A 622 -19.13 -7.85 -1.34
N THR A 623 -18.31 -7.40 -0.40
CA THR A 623 -17.08 -8.13 0.01
C THR A 623 -16.92 -8.19 1.53
N LYS A 624 -16.33 -9.27 2.06
CA LYS A 624 -15.92 -9.38 3.48
C LYS A 624 -14.64 -8.62 3.80
N TYR A 625 -13.86 -8.28 2.78
CA TYR A 625 -12.58 -7.62 2.95
C TYR A 625 -12.79 -6.10 3.08
N ASP A 626 -12.54 -5.57 4.27
CA ASP A 626 -12.72 -4.14 4.58
C ASP A 626 -11.78 -3.23 3.77
N ASP A 627 -10.73 -3.79 3.18
CA ASP A 627 -9.74 -3.09 2.37
C ASP A 627 -10.07 -3.03 0.87
N ARG A 628 -11.09 -3.75 0.39
CA ARG A 628 -11.45 -3.84 -1.03
C ARG A 628 -12.69 -3.00 -1.37
N PHE A 629 -12.63 -2.30 -2.50
CA PHE A 629 -13.73 -1.50 -3.05
C PHE A 629 -14.30 -0.45 -2.06
N LYS A 630 -13.41 0.31 -1.40
CA LYS A 630 -13.76 1.28 -0.34
C LYS A 630 -14.45 2.54 -0.85
N LEU A 631 -14.23 2.89 -2.11
CA LEU A 631 -14.80 4.10 -2.72
C LEU A 631 -16.22 3.83 -3.24
N SER A 632 -16.62 2.56 -3.35
CA SER A 632 -17.96 2.15 -3.76
C SER A 632 -18.95 2.20 -2.58
N GLU A 633 -19.76 3.24 -2.52
CA GLU A 633 -20.85 3.39 -1.53
C GLU A 633 -21.93 2.29 -1.63
N THR A 634 -21.95 1.53 -2.73
CA THR A 634 -22.93 0.45 -2.96
C THR A 634 -22.55 -0.87 -2.31
N ASN A 635 -21.29 -1.03 -1.88
CA ASN A 635 -20.79 -2.19 -1.15
C ASN A 635 -21.27 -2.18 0.31
N LEU A 636 -22.15 -3.11 0.67
CA LEU A 636 -22.73 -3.24 2.01
C LEU A 636 -22.04 -4.33 2.85
N GLY A 637 -20.91 -4.85 2.35
CA GLY A 637 -20.13 -5.91 2.97
C GLY A 637 -20.96 -7.13 3.36
N ALA A 638 -20.73 -7.68 4.56
CA ALA A 638 -21.40 -8.87 5.04
C ALA A 638 -22.94 -8.72 5.18
N LYS A 639 -23.44 -7.50 5.37
CA LYS A 639 -24.89 -7.22 5.42
C LYS A 639 -25.55 -7.47 4.07
N GLY A 640 -24.85 -7.10 2.98
CA GLY A 640 -25.32 -7.31 1.62
C GLY A 640 -25.60 -8.77 1.28
N PHE A 641 -24.76 -9.70 1.73
CA PHE A 641 -24.98 -11.14 1.53
C PHE A 641 -26.28 -11.61 2.19
N LYS A 642 -26.52 -11.20 3.44
CA LYS A 642 -27.74 -11.56 4.18
C LYS A 642 -28.98 -11.02 3.49
N SER A 643 -28.93 -9.76 3.03
CA SER A 643 -30.03 -9.13 2.30
C SER A 643 -30.36 -9.88 1.01
N PHE A 644 -29.35 -10.32 0.24
CA PHE A 644 -29.57 -11.12 -0.96
C PHE A 644 -30.23 -12.48 -0.63
N PHE A 645 -29.68 -13.24 0.33
CA PHE A 645 -30.23 -14.56 0.68
C PHE A 645 -31.62 -14.50 1.35
N ALA A 646 -31.98 -13.36 1.94
CA ALA A 646 -33.32 -13.16 2.50
C ALA A 646 -34.41 -13.22 1.43
N THR A 647 -34.11 -12.82 0.18
CA THR A 647 -35.09 -12.79 -0.92
C THR A 647 -34.79 -13.82 -2.02
N HIS A 648 -33.55 -14.28 -2.14
CA HIS A 648 -33.15 -15.30 -3.11
C HIS A 648 -33.89 -16.63 -2.91
N GLN A 649 -34.21 -17.27 -4.05
CA GLN A 649 -34.73 -18.62 -4.14
C GLN A 649 -33.91 -19.39 -5.17
N CYS A 650 -33.35 -20.54 -4.78
CA CYS A 650 -32.56 -21.35 -5.70
C CYS A 650 -33.45 -21.89 -6.84
N ASN A 651 -33.06 -21.60 -8.07
CA ASN A 651 -33.70 -22.12 -9.28
C ASN A 651 -32.93 -23.33 -9.86
N GLN A 652 -33.36 -23.84 -11.01
CA GLN A 652 -32.76 -25.01 -11.67
C GLN A 652 -31.27 -24.83 -11.99
N ILE A 653 -30.81 -23.61 -12.26
CA ILE A 653 -29.38 -23.34 -12.52
C ILE A 653 -28.58 -23.45 -11.22
N CYS A 654 -29.10 -22.94 -10.10
CA CYS A 654 -28.49 -23.11 -8.78
C CYS A 654 -28.35 -24.60 -8.42
N GLN A 655 -29.40 -25.38 -8.70
CA GLN A 655 -29.41 -26.83 -8.45
C GLN A 655 -28.41 -27.57 -9.34
N ARG A 656 -28.35 -27.23 -10.64
CA ARG A 656 -27.39 -27.81 -11.58
C ARG A 656 -25.93 -27.51 -11.22
N LEU A 657 -25.67 -26.34 -10.65
CA LEU A 657 -24.35 -25.96 -10.14
C LEU A 657 -24.04 -26.55 -8.75
N GLU A 658 -25.03 -27.19 -8.12
CA GLU A 658 -24.94 -27.78 -6.78
C GLU A 658 -24.51 -26.74 -5.72
N LEU A 659 -25.05 -25.51 -5.83
CA LEU A 659 -24.75 -24.43 -4.88
C LEU A 659 -25.36 -24.77 -3.51
N LYS A 660 -24.55 -24.74 -2.44
CA LYS A 660 -24.96 -25.19 -1.11
C LYS A 660 -25.57 -24.08 -0.25
N SER A 661 -25.07 -22.86 -0.40
CA SER A 661 -25.48 -21.72 0.42
C SER A 661 -26.99 -21.46 0.31
N ASN A 662 -27.63 -21.17 1.43
CA ASN A 662 -29.08 -20.93 1.48
C ASN A 662 -29.47 -19.91 2.55
N ARG A 663 -30.75 -19.55 2.58
CA ARG A 663 -31.31 -18.55 3.50
C ARG A 663 -31.05 -18.87 4.98
N ASN A 664 -31.20 -20.14 5.39
CA ASN A 664 -31.00 -20.54 6.78
C ASN A 664 -29.53 -20.41 7.19
N MET A 665 -28.62 -20.89 6.33
CA MET A 665 -27.17 -20.72 6.51
C MET A 665 -26.77 -19.24 6.62
N ALA A 666 -27.36 -18.37 5.78
CA ALA A 666 -27.10 -16.93 5.82
C ALA A 666 -27.64 -16.25 7.09
N ALA A 667 -28.81 -16.66 7.56
CA ALA A 667 -29.40 -16.16 8.82
C ALA A 667 -28.50 -16.50 10.02
N GLU A 668 -27.96 -17.73 10.05
CA GLU A 668 -27.08 -18.22 11.11
C GLU A 668 -25.60 -17.82 10.93
N ASN A 669 -25.24 -17.24 9.78
CA ASN A 669 -23.87 -16.94 9.39
C ASN A 669 -22.95 -18.19 9.42
N ARG A 670 -23.49 -19.35 9.04
CA ARG A 670 -22.78 -20.63 8.95
C ARG A 670 -22.96 -21.19 7.55
N PHE A 671 -21.98 -20.98 6.70
CA PHE A 671 -22.01 -21.42 5.30
C PHE A 671 -21.15 -22.67 5.10
N GLU A 672 -21.63 -23.56 4.27
CA GLU A 672 -20.86 -24.67 3.72
C GLU A 672 -20.64 -24.43 2.24
N PHE A 673 -19.42 -24.68 1.76
CA PHE A 673 -19.06 -24.46 0.37
C PHE A 673 -18.68 -25.76 -0.34
N ARG A 674 -18.75 -25.74 -1.66
CA ARG A 674 -18.17 -26.78 -2.51
C ARG A 674 -16.64 -26.76 -2.44
N ALA A 675 -16.03 -27.95 -2.34
CA ALA A 675 -14.57 -28.09 -2.24
C ALA A 675 -13.85 -27.98 -3.59
N THR A 676 -14.46 -28.46 -4.68
CA THR A 676 -13.84 -28.51 -6.02
C THR A 676 -14.86 -28.12 -7.10
N TRP A 677 -14.45 -27.36 -8.11
CA TRP A 677 -15.30 -27.00 -9.26
C TRP A 677 -14.98 -27.89 -10.48
N PRO A 678 -15.96 -28.18 -11.37
CA PRO A 678 -15.73 -28.95 -12.59
C PRO A 678 -14.67 -28.31 -13.51
N SER A 679 -14.08 -29.14 -14.39
CA SER A 679 -13.22 -28.63 -15.46
C SER A 679 -14.01 -27.71 -16.40
N MET A 680 -13.38 -26.61 -16.79
CA MET A 680 -14.02 -25.53 -17.54
C MET A 680 -13.62 -25.58 -19.01
N ASP A 681 -14.61 -25.42 -19.89
CA ASP A 681 -14.33 -25.14 -21.29
C ASP A 681 -13.59 -23.80 -21.41
N PRO A 682 -12.56 -23.70 -22.26
CA PRO A 682 -11.84 -22.45 -22.46
C PRO A 682 -12.77 -21.38 -23.05
N THR A 683 -13.03 -20.33 -22.28
CA THR A 683 -13.74 -19.11 -22.72
C THR A 683 -12.84 -17.91 -22.55
N PHE A 684 -12.87 -17.00 -23.52
CA PHE A 684 -11.97 -15.85 -23.59
C PHE A 684 -12.76 -14.56 -23.83
N CYS A 685 -12.15 -13.41 -23.58
CA CYS A 685 -12.68 -12.14 -24.03
C CYS A 685 -12.11 -11.79 -25.41
N CYS A 686 -12.88 -11.09 -26.23
CA CYS A 686 -12.37 -10.47 -27.44
C CYS A 686 -11.14 -9.59 -27.13
N ALA A 687 -10.11 -9.69 -27.96
CA ALA A 687 -8.85 -8.97 -27.85
C ALA A 687 -9.00 -7.46 -27.95
N ASN A 688 -10.04 -6.96 -28.64
CA ASN A 688 -10.35 -5.54 -28.65
C ASN A 688 -10.76 -5.09 -27.23
N LYS A 689 -9.93 -4.26 -26.59
CA LYS A 689 -10.14 -3.80 -25.20
C LYS A 689 -11.38 -2.93 -25.04
N LEU A 690 -11.90 -2.34 -26.12
CA LEU A 690 -13.17 -1.62 -26.15
C LEU A 690 -14.38 -2.54 -26.29
N CYS A 691 -14.20 -3.73 -26.85
CA CYS A 691 -15.26 -4.71 -27.06
C CYS A 691 -15.38 -5.67 -25.86
N ARG A 692 -14.28 -6.38 -25.55
CA ARG A 692 -14.18 -7.40 -24.50
C ARG A 692 -15.30 -8.43 -24.48
N ARG A 693 -16.09 -8.60 -25.55
CA ARG A 693 -17.20 -9.56 -25.60
C ARG A 693 -16.70 -10.95 -25.25
N ILE A 694 -17.45 -11.68 -24.41
CA ILE A 694 -17.11 -13.06 -24.08
C ILE A 694 -17.33 -13.93 -25.33
N ILE A 695 -16.30 -14.69 -25.71
CA ILE A 695 -16.27 -15.60 -26.84
C ILE A 695 -15.91 -17.01 -26.37
N ARG A 696 -16.62 -18.01 -26.88
CA ARG A 696 -16.25 -19.41 -26.70
C ARG A 696 -15.07 -19.73 -27.61
N HIS A 697 -14.15 -20.59 -27.18
CA HIS A 697 -12.97 -20.98 -27.97
C HIS A 697 -13.31 -21.39 -29.41
N ALA A 698 -14.34 -22.22 -29.60
CA ALA A 698 -14.78 -22.69 -30.92
C ALA A 698 -15.20 -21.58 -31.90
N ASN A 699 -15.56 -20.40 -31.38
CA ASN A 699 -16.02 -19.26 -32.17
C ASN A 699 -14.98 -18.13 -32.20
N ALA A 700 -13.83 -18.31 -31.55
CA ALA A 700 -12.78 -17.31 -31.51
C ALA A 700 -11.96 -17.35 -32.79
N VAL A 701 -11.73 -16.19 -33.40
CA VAL A 701 -10.81 -16.08 -34.53
C VAL A 701 -9.42 -15.75 -34.00
N VAL A 702 -8.43 -16.54 -34.39
CA VAL A 702 -7.01 -16.35 -34.03
C VAL A 702 -6.18 -16.17 -35.30
N SER A 703 -5.02 -15.53 -35.19
CA SER A 703 -4.16 -15.23 -36.33
C SER A 703 -2.69 -15.29 -35.95
N ASP A 704 -1.87 -15.88 -36.82
CA ASP A 704 -0.42 -15.91 -36.66
C ASP A 704 0.20 -14.50 -36.72
N LYS A 705 -0.48 -13.55 -37.36
CA LYS A 705 -0.06 -12.14 -37.43
C LYS A 705 -0.26 -11.40 -36.11
N TYR A 706 -1.18 -11.86 -35.27
CA TYR A 706 -1.52 -11.27 -33.98
C TYR A 706 -1.54 -12.36 -32.90
N PRO A 707 -0.39 -12.97 -32.59
CA PRO A 707 -0.32 -14.09 -31.67
C PRO A 707 -0.82 -13.69 -30.28
N GLY A 708 -1.51 -14.61 -29.60
CA GLY A 708 -2.06 -14.38 -28.26
C GLY A 708 -3.38 -13.59 -28.23
N HIS A 709 -3.92 -13.19 -29.38
CA HIS A 709 -5.18 -12.45 -29.46
C HIS A 709 -6.32 -13.31 -30.06
N SER A 710 -7.44 -13.36 -29.34
CA SER A 710 -8.69 -14.01 -29.78
C SER A 710 -9.73 -12.94 -30.11
N TRP A 711 -10.27 -12.96 -31.33
CA TRP A 711 -11.19 -11.94 -31.83
C TRP A 711 -12.62 -12.47 -31.95
N CYS A 712 -13.61 -11.62 -31.70
CA CYS A 712 -14.97 -11.90 -32.15
C CYS A 712 -15.07 -11.63 -33.65
N ASP A 713 -16.07 -12.22 -34.29
CA ASP A 713 -16.45 -12.01 -35.69
C ASP A 713 -16.44 -10.54 -36.11
N VAL A 714 -17.10 -9.66 -35.34
CA VAL A 714 -17.22 -8.23 -35.66
C VAL A 714 -15.87 -7.50 -35.62
N CYS A 715 -15.04 -7.77 -34.61
CA CYS A 715 -13.74 -7.10 -34.49
C CYS A 715 -12.71 -7.67 -35.47
N TRP A 716 -12.81 -8.97 -35.81
CA TRP A 716 -11.94 -9.60 -36.79
C TRP A 716 -12.12 -8.98 -38.18
N HIS A 717 -13.37 -8.76 -38.62
CA HIS A 717 -13.63 -8.10 -39.90
C HIS A 717 -13.07 -6.67 -39.96
N GLN A 718 -13.19 -5.90 -38.87
CA GLN A 718 -12.62 -4.55 -38.80
C GLN A 718 -11.09 -4.56 -38.82
N LEU A 719 -10.46 -5.53 -38.16
CA LEU A 719 -9.01 -5.72 -38.19
C LEU A 719 -8.53 -5.95 -39.63
N ALA A 720 -9.18 -6.85 -40.35
CA ALA A 720 -8.85 -7.16 -41.74
C ALA A 720 -9.08 -5.96 -42.67
N SER A 721 -10.19 -5.22 -42.52
CA SER A 721 -10.55 -4.12 -43.42
C SER A 721 -9.74 -2.82 -43.22
N THR A 722 -8.97 -2.72 -42.14
CA THR A 722 -8.20 -1.51 -41.78
C THR A 722 -6.68 -1.73 -41.82
N THR A 723 -6.26 -2.84 -42.43
CA THR A 723 -4.85 -3.16 -42.63
C THR A 723 -4.33 -2.49 -43.89
N ASP A 724 -3.39 -1.57 -43.72
CA ASP A 724 -2.80 -0.74 -44.78
C ASP A 724 -1.26 -0.82 -44.77
N GLN A 725 -0.61 -0.25 -45.78
CA GLN A 725 0.84 -0.04 -45.85
C GLN A 725 1.20 1.38 -45.37
N LEU A 726 2.08 1.50 -44.36
CA LEU A 726 2.64 2.77 -43.90
C LEU A 726 4.14 2.88 -44.22
N LEU A 727 4.59 4.08 -44.59
CA LEU A 727 6.01 4.39 -44.77
C LEU A 727 6.74 4.40 -43.42
N CYS A 728 7.85 3.67 -43.30
CA CYS A 728 8.66 3.60 -42.08
C CYS A 728 9.58 4.82 -41.93
N VAL A 729 9.47 5.55 -40.81
CA VAL A 729 10.32 6.73 -40.48
C VAL A 729 11.60 6.30 -39.71
N GLY A 730 12.22 5.22 -40.16
CA GLY A 730 13.45 4.66 -39.56
C GLY A 730 14.71 5.15 -40.29
N PRO A 731 15.89 5.13 -39.65
CA PRO A 731 17.14 5.45 -40.35
C PRO A 731 17.46 4.37 -41.40
N GLY A 732 17.62 4.75 -42.66
CA GLY A 732 17.90 3.82 -43.76
C GLY A 732 17.06 4.10 -45.00
N PRO A 733 17.02 3.17 -45.98
CA PRO A 733 16.18 3.32 -47.17
C PRO A 733 14.69 3.26 -46.83
N ASP A 734 13.92 4.10 -47.51
CA ASP A 734 12.46 4.15 -47.43
C ASP A 734 11.84 2.79 -47.79
N HIS A 735 11.00 2.28 -46.91
CA HIS A 735 10.21 1.09 -47.15
C HIS A 735 8.88 1.18 -46.40
N ASN A 736 7.89 0.46 -46.93
CA ASN A 736 6.58 0.36 -46.29
C ASN A 736 6.52 -0.86 -45.37
N PHE A 737 5.69 -0.79 -44.34
CA PHE A 737 5.33 -1.91 -43.50
C PHE A 737 3.82 -1.97 -43.30
N GLU A 738 3.32 -3.20 -43.17
CA GLU A 738 1.89 -3.46 -43.06
C GLU A 738 1.40 -3.26 -41.62
N ILE A 739 0.26 -2.59 -41.46
CA ILE A 739 -0.27 -2.22 -40.14
C ILE A 739 -1.79 -2.04 -40.16
N SER A 740 -2.46 -2.57 -39.14
CA SER A 740 -3.88 -2.31 -38.89
C SER A 740 -4.04 -1.15 -37.90
N ARG A 741 -4.63 -0.03 -38.33
CA ARG A 741 -4.92 1.09 -37.40
C ARG A 741 -5.94 0.70 -36.33
N PHE A 742 -6.89 -0.17 -36.68
CA PHE A 742 -7.86 -0.73 -35.73
C PHE A 742 -7.17 -1.55 -34.64
N PHE A 743 -6.13 -2.34 -34.97
CA PHE A 743 -5.39 -3.11 -33.97
C PHE A 743 -4.87 -2.20 -32.86
N TYR A 744 -4.09 -1.17 -33.19
CA TYR A 744 -3.49 -0.28 -32.20
C TYR A 744 -4.54 0.48 -31.40
N GLU A 745 -5.59 1.00 -32.05
CA GLU A 745 -6.73 1.62 -31.35
C GLU A 745 -7.40 0.65 -30.37
N SER A 746 -7.66 -0.59 -30.81
CA SER A 746 -8.31 -1.62 -30.00
C SER A 746 -7.48 -2.03 -28.78
N GLN A 747 -6.17 -1.84 -28.84
CA GLN A 747 -5.26 -2.10 -27.72
C GLN A 747 -5.01 -0.86 -26.85
N GLY A 748 -5.57 0.30 -27.22
CA GLY A 748 -5.30 1.59 -26.57
C GLY A 748 -3.88 2.10 -26.81
N GLN A 749 -3.25 1.70 -27.93
CA GLN A 749 -1.87 2.03 -28.25
C GLN A 749 -1.80 3.09 -29.36
N LYS A 750 -0.71 3.87 -29.35
CA LYS A 750 -0.40 4.76 -30.46
C LYS A 750 0.01 3.94 -31.68
N ILE A 751 -0.43 4.37 -32.85
CA ILE A 751 -0.02 3.78 -34.12
C ILE A 751 1.47 4.07 -34.32
N PRO A 752 2.35 3.06 -34.44
CA PRO A 752 3.77 3.27 -34.69
C PRO A 752 4.01 3.89 -36.07
N ASN A 753 5.05 4.72 -36.14
CA ASN A 753 5.55 5.31 -37.38
C ASN A 753 6.85 4.64 -37.86
N ARG A 754 7.32 3.59 -37.18
CA ARG A 754 8.50 2.79 -37.51
C ARG A 754 8.14 1.30 -37.51
N CYS A 755 8.76 0.53 -38.40
CA CYS A 755 8.62 -0.92 -38.41
C CYS A 755 9.41 -1.57 -37.27
N THR A 756 9.14 -2.85 -36.99
CA THR A 756 9.80 -3.63 -35.92
C THR A 756 11.30 -3.83 -36.11
N ASN A 757 11.84 -3.58 -37.30
CA ASN A 757 13.29 -3.63 -37.53
C ASN A 757 13.99 -2.32 -37.10
N HIS A 758 13.22 -1.25 -36.82
CA HIS A 758 13.68 0.07 -36.41
C HIS A 758 13.11 0.53 -35.06
N THR A 759 12.48 -0.39 -34.31
CA THR A 759 11.94 -0.16 -32.97
C THR A 759 13.01 -0.13 -31.90
#